data_AF-A0A2C8Y6U8-F1
#
_entry.id   AF-A0A2C8Y6U8-F1
#
_cell.length_a   1.000
_cell.length_b   1.000
_cell.length_c   1.000
_cell.angle_alpha   90.00
_cell.angle_beta   90.00
_cell.angle_gamma   90.00
#
_symmetry.space_group_name_H-M   'P 1'
#
loop_
_entity.id
_entity.type
_entity.pdbx_description
1 polymer ?
#
loop_
_entity_poly.entity_id
_entity_poly.type
_entity_poly.pdbx_seq_one_letter_code
_entity_poly.pdbx_strand_id
1 'polypeptide(L)'
;MKSLNQNSVVKGAWKTALALGCGALVSTAFASTVNVDVTDEHQVIRGFGGMVHNQWQGGGGLSEADAKLAFGTGDGQIGLNTLRIPVYANSSDFNKEVQAAKYAKKYAGDDFILYATPWTSPYAGANQHMSSSNYQKYVDHLNGFNDYMKNQGVPLYAISISNEPDWCGEWACWSADEIYNFTKGYADKMRKNGAKVISTESFRYDKNLYNKVLNDANALKNWDILGAHFYASDRNTGDNFFQYSLADQKGVERWMTEHYTESQGSGNYWRTITNTGDQANQNKRDTVNAMDVAYEIHRAMVVGNFNQYTWWYIRRCYGLIMEKDFGNKLQIPSNEIGKVSKRGYVMSQFARFIRPGAIRVGATDKPESNLFASAYKSSEGDSVIVVLVNRDYKNSKTVTVNVKGADVETFHVYTTSQAKNAKYEGEVEVKNGSVTITMDAGSSEFKDCIVTLVGVGTPADPVPREPFGGKAIDLPGKIEAENFDIPGTGKENKTYNENDSEDHGETNYREGTGVDIYKKATGYIVGYNQAGEWLEYTVNVKEAGDYTFFAAVASANATSGFNMTLDGNELTGDISVPKNDGEENYDDYNKVQKNVTLPAGEHILRFTVVGDWMDVDYFTFVKGKDATDPEPIGGDTSTTFVNAKFQMSNESMEYRIFDMGGSYLGTVRAAGMQELRAGAADLAKRGGMFIAKSAAGALRIRVTQ
;
A
#
# COMPACT_ATOMS: atom_id res chain seq x y z
N MET A 1 22.40 73.77 -12.40
CA MET A 1 22.16 75.18 -12.79
C MET A 1 20.94 75.19 -13.71
N LYS A 2 19.86 75.87 -13.27
CA LYS A 2 18.70 76.45 -14.01
C LYS A 2 17.92 75.50 -14.95
N SER A 3 16.58 75.48 -14.99
CA SER A 3 15.52 76.47 -14.68
C SER A 3 14.21 75.70 -14.42
N LEU A 4 13.43 75.95 -13.36
CA LEU A 4 12.46 77.05 -13.17
C LEU A 4 11.32 77.01 -14.22
N ASN A 5 10.05 77.24 -13.93
CA ASN A 5 9.22 77.34 -12.73
C ASN A 5 7.77 77.63 -13.23
N GLN A 6 6.80 77.48 -12.32
CA GLN A 6 5.58 78.29 -12.17
C GLN A 6 4.27 78.03 -12.95
N ASN A 7 3.21 77.89 -12.11
CA ASN A 7 1.92 78.62 -12.08
C ASN A 7 0.92 78.39 -13.23
N SER A 8 -0.41 78.45 -13.08
CA SER A 8 -1.35 78.89 -12.03
C SER A 8 -2.76 78.37 -12.37
N VAL A 9 -3.68 78.50 -11.42
CA VAL A 9 -5.08 78.03 -11.42
C VAL A 9 -6.07 79.12 -11.94
N VAL A 10 -7.22 78.67 -12.50
CA VAL A 10 -8.62 79.19 -12.33
C VAL A 10 -9.36 79.84 -13.55
N LYS A 11 -10.58 79.29 -13.83
CA LYS A 11 -11.82 79.81 -14.49
C LYS A 11 -11.76 80.09 -16.02
N GLY A 12 -12.76 79.78 -16.85
CA GLY A 12 -14.07 79.14 -16.70
C GLY A 12 -14.91 79.26 -18.00
N ALA A 13 -15.85 78.33 -18.18
CA ALA A 13 -17.04 78.32 -19.07
C ALA A 13 -16.86 78.32 -20.61
N TRP A 14 -17.40 77.28 -21.28
CA TRP A 14 -18.65 77.31 -22.06
C TRP A 14 -19.20 75.87 -22.25
N LYS A 15 -20.53 75.76 -22.24
CA LYS A 15 -21.39 74.56 -22.41
C LYS A 15 -21.26 74.02 -23.86
N THR A 16 -21.60 72.79 -24.29
CA THR A 16 -22.64 71.81 -23.92
C THR A 16 -22.41 70.53 -24.75
N ALA A 17 -22.74 69.37 -24.16
CA ALA A 17 -23.21 68.11 -24.77
C ALA A 17 -22.40 67.38 -25.87
N LEU A 18 -21.84 66.22 -25.48
CA LEU A 18 -22.16 64.94 -26.13
C LEU A 18 -21.94 63.79 -25.14
N ALA A 19 -23.01 63.08 -24.79
CA ALA A 19 -22.94 61.87 -23.99
C ALA A 19 -22.52 60.69 -24.89
N LEU A 20 -21.37 60.09 -24.60
CA LEU A 20 -20.96 58.78 -25.10
C LEU A 20 -20.64 57.93 -23.88
N GLY A 21 -21.43 56.89 -23.68
CA GLY A 21 -21.37 56.02 -22.51
C GLY A 21 -20.03 55.28 -22.41
N CYS A 22 -19.43 55.34 -21.23
CA CYS A 22 -18.38 54.41 -20.84
C CYS A 22 -18.99 53.01 -20.66
N GLY A 23 -18.81 52.14 -21.65
CA GLY A 23 -18.90 50.70 -21.42
C GLY A 23 -17.66 50.27 -20.62
N ALA A 24 -17.84 49.99 -19.34
CA ALA A 24 -16.83 49.29 -18.56
C ALA A 24 -16.66 47.88 -19.14
N LEU A 25 -15.54 47.61 -19.82
CA LEU A 25 -15.11 46.26 -20.13
C LEU A 25 -14.76 45.57 -18.81
N VAL A 26 -15.72 44.86 -18.24
CA VAL A 26 -15.48 43.90 -17.15
C VAL A 26 -14.74 42.73 -17.79
N SER A 27 -13.42 42.64 -17.61
CA SER A 27 -12.67 41.42 -17.94
C SER A 27 -13.08 40.35 -16.94
N THR A 28 -13.96 39.43 -17.34
CA THR A 28 -14.18 38.21 -16.56
C THR A 28 -12.92 37.36 -16.68
N ALA A 29 -12.12 37.30 -15.61
CA ALA A 29 -11.03 36.35 -15.54
C ALA A 29 -11.64 34.94 -15.53
N PHE A 30 -11.30 34.13 -16.54
CA PHE A 30 -11.74 32.74 -16.60
C PHE A 30 -11.00 31.93 -15.53
N ALA A 31 -11.73 31.07 -14.81
CA ALA A 31 -11.14 30.15 -13.85
C ALA A 31 -10.16 29.20 -14.57
N SER A 32 -9.01 28.93 -13.96
CA SER A 32 -8.11 27.88 -14.44
C SER A 32 -8.67 26.51 -14.04
N THR A 33 -8.41 25.48 -14.85
CA THR A 33 -9.03 24.16 -14.66
C THR A 33 -8.01 23.13 -14.20
N VAL A 34 -8.33 22.42 -13.11
CA VAL A 34 -7.62 21.23 -12.63
C VAL A 34 -8.50 20.02 -12.91
N ASN A 35 -8.04 19.12 -13.77
CA ASN A 35 -8.70 17.83 -14.01
C ASN A 35 -8.03 16.79 -13.13
N VAL A 36 -8.80 16.13 -12.26
CA VAL A 36 -8.37 15.02 -11.42
C VAL A 36 -8.91 13.73 -12.04
N ASP A 37 -8.05 12.71 -12.18
CA ASP A 37 -8.41 11.37 -12.60
C ASP A 37 -7.98 10.37 -11.52
N VAL A 38 -8.94 9.88 -10.73
CA VAL A 38 -8.63 8.98 -9.60
C VAL A 38 -8.22 7.58 -10.04
N THR A 39 -8.37 7.26 -11.34
CA THR A 39 -7.96 5.99 -11.93
C THR A 39 -6.51 5.99 -12.41
N ASP A 40 -5.91 7.18 -12.59
CA ASP A 40 -4.49 7.34 -12.88
C ASP A 40 -3.69 7.31 -11.56
N GLU A 41 -3.45 6.11 -11.04
CA GLU A 41 -2.73 5.90 -9.78
C GLU A 41 -1.21 6.03 -9.93
N HIS A 42 -0.59 6.67 -8.94
CA HIS A 42 0.86 6.83 -8.84
C HIS A 42 1.35 6.22 -7.52
N GLN A 43 2.26 6.89 -6.82
CA GLN A 43 2.86 6.35 -5.61
C GLN A 43 1.92 6.39 -4.39
N VAL A 44 2.03 5.36 -3.54
CA VAL A 44 1.41 5.32 -2.21
C VAL A 44 2.14 6.30 -1.28
N ILE A 45 1.40 7.14 -0.57
CA ILE A 45 1.90 8.09 0.41
C ILE A 45 2.10 7.37 1.75
N ARG A 46 3.33 7.40 2.27
CA ARG A 46 3.68 6.94 3.62
C ARG A 46 3.46 8.00 4.67
N GLY A 47 3.57 9.27 4.27
CA GLY A 47 3.14 10.39 5.08
C GLY A 47 4.15 11.50 5.22
N PHE A 48 4.01 12.23 6.32
CA PHE A 48 4.69 13.50 6.53
C PHE A 48 5.23 13.54 7.95
N GLY A 49 6.46 14.04 8.10
CA GLY A 49 7.17 13.92 9.36
C GLY A 49 8.08 15.07 9.70
N GLY A 50 8.79 14.88 10.80
CA GLY A 50 9.91 15.72 11.19
C GLY A 50 10.89 15.00 12.10
N MET A 51 12.03 15.64 12.34
CA MET A 51 13.10 15.14 13.20
C MET A 51 12.96 15.62 14.64
N VAL A 52 13.36 14.74 15.57
CA VAL A 52 13.74 15.10 16.94
C VAL A 52 15.16 14.61 17.22
N HIS A 53 16.01 15.49 17.78
CA HIS A 53 17.35 15.15 18.20
C HIS A 53 17.64 15.76 19.58
N ASN A 54 17.38 15.00 20.65
CA ASN A 54 17.39 15.57 22.00
C ASN A 54 18.78 16.07 22.41
N GLN A 55 19.86 15.37 22.06
CA GLN A 55 21.21 15.81 22.39
C GLN A 55 21.57 17.18 21.75
N TRP A 56 21.24 17.38 20.47
CA TRP A 56 21.54 18.62 19.76
C TRP A 56 20.56 19.76 20.08
N GLN A 57 19.35 19.43 20.52
CA GLN A 57 18.33 20.40 20.95
C GLN A 57 18.37 20.69 22.46
N GLY A 58 19.43 20.29 23.18
CA GLY A 58 19.60 20.62 24.61
C GLY A 58 18.65 19.88 25.56
N GLY A 59 18.20 18.67 25.19
CA GLY A 59 17.39 17.77 26.01
C GLY A 59 15.87 18.00 25.92
N GLY A 60 15.41 18.97 25.12
CA GLY A 60 14.00 19.36 25.03
C GLY A 60 13.39 19.23 23.64
N GLY A 61 13.84 18.28 22.81
CA GLY A 61 13.48 18.22 21.39
C GLY A 61 11.98 18.06 21.10
N LEU A 62 11.24 17.32 21.93
CA LEU A 62 9.77 17.19 21.82
C LEU A 62 9.11 16.87 23.17
N SER A 63 8.33 17.81 23.72
CA SER A 63 7.47 17.54 24.88
C SER A 63 6.19 16.80 24.48
N GLU A 64 5.42 16.28 25.44
CA GLU A 64 4.11 15.66 25.14
C GLU A 64 3.14 16.67 24.51
N ALA A 65 3.17 17.94 24.95
CA ALA A 65 2.36 19.00 24.36
C ALA A 65 2.76 19.29 22.91
N ASP A 66 4.06 19.33 22.62
CA ASP A 66 4.56 19.49 21.25
C ASP A 66 4.17 18.27 20.39
N ALA A 67 4.27 17.05 20.93
CA ALA A 67 3.87 15.84 20.23
C ALA A 67 2.37 15.82 19.91
N LYS A 68 1.52 16.28 20.84
CA LYS A 68 0.08 16.45 20.58
C LYS A 68 -0.18 17.41 19.43
N LEU A 69 0.54 18.54 19.37
CA LEU A 69 0.42 19.50 18.26
C LEU A 69 0.97 18.94 16.95
N ALA A 70 2.09 18.23 17.00
CA ALA A 70 2.77 17.70 15.82
C ALA A 70 2.00 16.52 15.19
N PHE A 71 1.57 15.54 15.99
CA PHE A 71 1.09 14.26 15.48
C PHE A 71 -0.43 14.09 15.53
N GLY A 72 -1.16 14.93 16.28
CA GLY A 72 -2.62 14.91 16.26
C GLY A 72 -3.20 15.50 14.97
N THR A 73 -4.42 15.09 14.60
CA THR A 73 -5.11 15.46 13.35
C THR A 73 -6.30 16.41 13.54
N GLY A 74 -6.58 16.82 14.77
CA GLY A 74 -7.64 17.77 15.10
C GLY A 74 -7.29 19.22 14.75
N ASP A 75 -8.23 20.12 14.99
CA ASP A 75 -8.04 21.54 14.71
C ASP A 75 -6.86 22.15 15.46
N GLY A 76 -6.04 22.92 14.75
CA GLY A 76 -4.82 23.52 15.29
C GLY A 76 -3.63 22.55 15.45
N GLN A 77 -3.76 21.30 15.01
CA GLN A 77 -2.69 20.30 15.00
C GLN A 77 -2.18 20.06 13.57
N ILE A 78 -0.94 19.57 13.45
CA ILE A 78 -0.24 19.45 12.16
C ILE A 78 -0.64 18.16 11.44
N GLY A 79 -0.78 17.05 12.15
CA GLY A 79 -1.10 15.75 11.58
C GLY A 79 0.09 14.96 11.05
N LEU A 80 1.31 15.21 11.54
CA LEU A 80 2.45 14.34 11.23
C LEU A 80 2.16 12.90 11.65
N ASN A 81 2.70 11.94 10.93
CA ASN A 81 2.62 10.52 11.30
C ASN A 81 4.01 9.86 11.31
N THR A 82 5.01 10.52 10.73
CA THR A 82 6.37 10.02 10.69
C THR A 82 7.28 10.79 11.66
N LEU A 83 8.02 10.07 12.51
CA LEU A 83 9.10 10.64 13.33
C LEU A 83 10.45 10.09 12.87
N ARG A 84 11.39 10.99 12.62
CA ARG A 84 12.81 10.66 12.43
C ARG A 84 13.59 10.90 13.73
N ILE A 85 14.50 9.99 14.05
CA ILE A 85 15.38 10.07 15.24
C ILE A 85 16.83 9.67 14.91
N PRO A 86 17.83 10.06 15.71
CA PRO A 86 19.21 9.66 15.48
C PRO A 86 19.50 8.27 16.04
N VAL A 87 20.42 7.57 15.38
CA VAL A 87 21.13 6.43 15.95
C VAL A 87 22.47 6.94 16.45
N TYR A 88 22.68 6.94 17.77
CA TYR A 88 23.93 7.40 18.37
C TYR A 88 25.07 6.40 18.15
N ALA A 89 26.30 6.91 18.09
CA ALA A 89 27.48 6.04 18.08
C ALA A 89 27.67 5.31 19.43
N ASN A 90 27.30 5.94 20.54
CA ASN A 90 27.39 5.31 21.86
C ASN A 90 26.04 4.68 22.24
N SER A 91 26.02 3.36 22.44
CA SER A 91 24.80 2.64 22.82
C SER A 91 24.23 3.06 24.18
N SER A 92 25.02 3.68 25.06
CA SER A 92 24.49 4.25 26.32
C SER A 92 23.54 5.42 26.10
N ASP A 93 23.53 6.00 24.90
CA ASP A 93 22.71 7.16 24.54
C ASP A 93 21.42 6.77 23.79
N PHE A 94 21.18 5.48 23.53
CA PHE A 94 20.00 4.99 22.80
C PHE A 94 18.67 5.36 23.46
N ASN A 95 18.68 5.68 24.76
CA ASN A 95 17.49 6.04 25.52
C ASN A 95 16.94 7.45 25.20
N LYS A 96 17.72 8.32 24.56
CA LYS A 96 17.45 9.77 24.53
C LYS A 96 16.16 10.14 23.80
N GLU A 97 15.78 9.45 22.73
CA GLU A 97 14.58 9.78 21.93
C GLU A 97 13.39 8.85 22.21
N VAL A 98 13.56 7.84 23.07
CA VAL A 98 12.49 6.86 23.40
C VAL A 98 11.22 7.57 23.86
N GLN A 99 11.34 8.57 24.72
CA GLN A 99 10.16 9.26 25.25
C GLN A 99 9.46 10.10 24.18
N ALA A 100 10.21 10.77 23.30
CA ALA A 100 9.65 11.51 22.18
C ALA A 100 8.93 10.57 21.20
N ALA A 101 9.52 9.41 20.89
CA ALA A 101 8.92 8.38 20.06
C ALA A 101 7.61 7.83 20.68
N LYS A 102 7.58 7.61 22.00
CA LYS A 102 6.35 7.18 22.71
C LYS A 102 5.24 8.23 22.62
N TYR A 103 5.57 9.51 22.79
CA TYR A 103 4.59 10.59 22.63
C TYR A 103 4.10 10.70 21.20
N ALA A 104 4.99 10.65 20.21
CA ALA A 104 4.61 10.67 18.81
C ALA A 104 3.67 9.50 18.46
N LYS A 105 4.03 8.27 18.84
CA LYS A 105 3.19 7.07 18.68
C LYS A 105 1.81 7.24 19.30
N LYS A 106 1.74 7.76 20.53
CA LYS A 106 0.49 7.98 21.26
C LYS A 106 -0.50 8.87 20.48
N TYR A 107 0.00 9.90 19.80
CA TYR A 107 -0.86 10.88 19.12
C TYR A 107 -1.06 10.61 17.63
N ALA A 108 -0.09 9.97 16.96
CA ALA A 108 -0.24 9.52 15.58
C ALA A 108 -1.12 8.27 15.47
N GLY A 109 -1.22 7.45 16.54
CA GLY A 109 -2.02 6.24 16.54
C GLY A 109 -1.44 5.16 15.62
N ASP A 110 -2.31 4.46 14.90
CA ASP A 110 -1.94 3.33 14.03
C ASP A 110 -1.17 3.78 12.78
N ASP A 111 -1.29 5.06 12.40
CA ASP A 111 -0.57 5.69 11.29
C ASP A 111 0.94 5.91 11.58
N PHE A 112 1.39 5.63 12.80
CA PHE A 112 2.71 6.02 13.26
C PHE A 112 3.85 5.25 12.58
N ILE A 113 4.76 6.00 11.95
CA ILE A 113 6.01 5.52 11.38
C ILE A 113 7.18 6.10 12.18
N LEU A 114 8.02 5.21 12.72
CA LEU A 114 9.28 5.59 13.34
C LEU A 114 10.44 5.11 12.48
N TYR A 115 11.34 6.00 12.08
CA TYR A 115 12.60 5.59 11.46
C TYR A 115 13.79 6.31 12.05
N ALA A 116 14.95 5.67 11.92
CA ALA A 116 16.17 6.15 12.55
C ALA A 116 17.33 6.26 11.56
N THR A 117 18.13 7.31 11.74
CA THR A 117 19.31 7.56 10.91
C THR A 117 20.58 7.67 11.76
N PRO A 118 21.65 6.91 11.47
CA PRO A 118 22.98 7.15 12.04
C PRO A 118 23.68 8.31 11.33
N TRP A 119 24.26 9.25 12.10
CA TRP A 119 25.15 10.28 11.56
C TRP A 119 26.56 9.74 11.34
N THR A 120 27.10 9.07 12.35
CA THR A 120 28.46 8.52 12.31
C THR A 120 28.48 7.06 12.74
N SER A 121 29.53 6.35 12.36
CA SER A 121 29.80 4.99 12.79
C SER A 121 30.81 5.00 13.95
N PRO A 122 30.61 4.18 15.01
CA PRO A 122 31.63 3.96 16.05
C PRO A 122 32.96 3.40 15.49
N TYR A 123 32.93 2.92 14.24
CA TYR A 123 34.04 2.26 13.57
C TYR A 123 34.60 3.06 12.39
N ALA A 124 34.14 4.31 12.20
CA ALA A 124 34.75 5.23 11.24
C ALA A 124 36.17 5.60 11.69
N GLY A 125 37.12 5.61 10.75
CA GLY A 125 38.50 6.01 10.99
C GLY A 125 38.66 7.53 11.10
N ALA A 126 39.89 7.98 11.33
CA ALA A 126 40.22 9.40 11.39
C ALA A 126 39.92 10.18 10.09
N ASN A 127 39.84 9.47 8.95
CA ASN A 127 39.42 10.03 7.66
C ASN A 127 37.90 9.98 7.45
N GLN A 128 37.10 9.73 8.50
CA GLN A 128 35.63 9.63 8.47
C GLN A 128 35.05 8.44 7.68
N HIS A 129 35.86 7.70 6.93
CA HIS A 129 35.44 6.48 6.24
C HIS A 129 35.56 5.25 7.15
N MET A 130 34.72 4.24 6.88
CA MET A 130 34.75 2.97 7.60
C MET A 130 35.37 1.87 6.73
N SER A 131 36.39 1.17 7.27
CA SER A 131 36.95 -0.02 6.63
C SER A 131 35.88 -1.11 6.45
N SER A 132 35.89 -1.80 5.30
CA SER A 132 34.97 -2.90 5.01
C SER A 132 35.02 -4.03 6.04
N SER A 133 36.17 -4.23 6.69
CA SER A 133 36.34 -5.19 7.79
C SER A 133 35.45 -4.90 9.02
N ASN A 134 34.90 -3.68 9.13
CA ASN A 134 34.01 -3.27 10.21
C ASN A 134 32.53 -3.23 9.81
N TYR A 135 32.16 -3.55 8.56
CA TYR A 135 30.77 -3.47 8.10
C TYR A 135 29.82 -4.33 8.92
N GLN A 136 30.20 -5.57 9.27
CA GLN A 136 29.37 -6.42 10.13
C GLN A 136 29.17 -5.82 11.52
N LYS A 137 30.23 -5.26 12.13
CA LYS A 137 30.12 -4.61 13.45
C LYS A 137 29.19 -3.40 13.41
N TYR A 138 29.21 -2.65 12.31
CA TYR A 138 28.28 -1.55 12.11
C TYR A 138 26.83 -2.03 12.00
N VAL A 139 26.57 -3.07 11.22
CA VAL A 139 25.25 -3.73 11.18
C VAL A 139 24.82 -4.18 12.57
N ASP A 140 25.70 -4.81 13.34
CA ASP A 140 25.40 -5.29 14.70
C ASP A 140 25.04 -4.13 15.64
N HIS A 141 25.71 -2.96 15.50
CA HIS A 141 25.39 -1.75 16.24
C HIS A 141 24.00 -1.20 15.89
N LEU A 142 23.69 -1.08 14.59
CA LEU A 142 22.37 -0.62 14.12
C LEU A 142 21.25 -1.58 14.57
N ASN A 143 21.50 -2.89 14.49
CA ASN A 143 20.58 -3.91 14.97
C ASN A 143 20.41 -3.88 16.50
N GLY A 144 21.47 -3.56 17.24
CA GLY A 144 21.41 -3.32 18.68
C GLY A 144 20.50 -2.13 19.03
N PHE A 145 20.56 -1.05 18.25
CA PHE A 145 19.63 0.08 18.40
C PHE A 145 18.19 -0.34 18.10
N ASN A 146 17.98 -1.07 17.00
CA ASN A 146 16.66 -1.55 16.61
C ASN A 146 16.03 -2.47 17.69
N ASP A 147 16.80 -3.43 18.23
CA ASP A 147 16.37 -4.25 19.37
C ASP A 147 16.01 -3.40 20.59
N TYR A 148 16.85 -2.41 20.90
CA TYR A 148 16.62 -1.51 22.01
C TYR A 148 15.27 -0.78 21.85
N MET A 149 15.01 -0.18 20.69
CA MET A 149 13.77 0.57 20.42
C MET A 149 12.52 -0.33 20.47
N LYS A 150 12.59 -1.55 19.89
CA LYS A 150 11.53 -2.55 20.01
C LYS A 150 11.23 -2.90 21.47
N ASN A 151 12.26 -3.16 22.28
CA ASN A 151 12.11 -3.48 23.70
C ASN A 151 11.54 -2.32 24.53
N GLN A 152 11.64 -1.08 24.03
CA GLN A 152 11.00 0.10 24.63
C GLN A 152 9.53 0.29 24.19
N GLY A 153 8.99 -0.58 23.33
CA GLY A 153 7.60 -0.50 22.84
C GLY A 153 7.39 0.43 21.63
N VAL A 154 8.48 0.89 21.01
CA VAL A 154 8.51 1.78 19.84
C VAL A 154 9.39 1.15 18.75
N PRO A 155 8.97 0.03 18.14
CA PRO A 155 9.74 -0.63 17.09
C PRO A 155 9.96 0.30 15.90
N LEU A 156 11.10 0.15 15.23
CA LEU A 156 11.39 0.91 14.02
C LEU A 156 10.62 0.33 12.83
N TYR A 157 10.00 1.21 12.05
CA TYR A 157 9.55 0.89 10.69
C TYR A 157 10.73 0.73 9.75
N ALA A 158 11.72 1.63 9.86
CA ALA A 158 12.90 1.61 9.01
C ALA A 158 14.17 2.15 9.71
N ILE A 159 15.34 1.80 9.17
CA ILE A 159 16.64 2.29 9.61
C ILE A 159 17.54 2.59 8.41
N SER A 160 18.21 3.74 8.44
CA SER A 160 19.09 4.20 7.36
C SER A 160 20.52 3.68 7.51
N ILE A 161 21.21 3.54 6.37
CA ILE A 161 22.64 3.21 6.32
C ILE A 161 23.48 4.37 6.87
N SER A 162 23.19 5.62 6.47
CA SER A 162 23.95 6.80 6.88
C SER A 162 23.24 8.10 6.48
N ASN A 163 23.32 9.09 7.37
CA ASN A 163 23.04 10.49 7.06
C ASN A 163 24.11 11.06 6.11
N GLU A 164 23.70 11.76 5.06
CA GLU A 164 24.52 12.71 4.27
C GLU A 164 25.97 12.26 4.02
N PRO A 165 26.17 11.11 3.35
CA PRO A 165 27.50 10.57 3.09
C PRO A 165 28.37 11.47 2.20
N ASP A 166 27.75 12.38 1.46
CA ASP A 166 28.34 13.35 0.54
C ASP A 166 28.44 14.78 1.10
N TRP A 167 28.05 14.98 2.36
CA TRP A 167 28.28 16.21 3.13
C TRP A 167 28.87 15.91 4.51
N CYS A 168 29.80 14.96 4.54
CA CYS A 168 30.29 14.30 5.75
C CYS A 168 31.44 15.01 6.49
N GLY A 169 31.54 16.34 6.42
CA GLY A 169 32.65 17.08 7.04
C GLY A 169 32.77 16.90 8.56
N GLU A 170 31.69 16.53 9.23
CA GLU A 170 31.63 16.31 10.69
C GLU A 170 31.22 14.87 11.08
N TRP A 171 30.91 14.00 10.12
CA TRP A 171 30.38 12.65 10.37
C TRP A 171 30.87 11.62 9.36
N ALA A 172 30.28 10.42 9.30
CA ALA A 172 30.85 9.33 8.50
C ALA A 172 30.68 9.57 6.99
N CYS A 173 31.76 9.43 6.23
CA CYS A 173 31.80 9.58 4.79
C CYS A 173 31.60 8.23 4.08
N TRP A 174 30.87 8.25 2.97
CA TRP A 174 30.73 7.08 2.10
C TRP A 174 30.78 7.49 0.63
N SER A 175 31.71 6.90 -0.11
CA SER A 175 31.74 6.95 -1.57
C SER A 175 30.65 6.07 -2.18
N ALA A 176 30.31 6.31 -3.45
CA ALA A 176 29.37 5.47 -4.19
C ALA A 176 29.79 3.98 -4.22
N ASP A 177 31.10 3.69 -4.21
CA ASP A 177 31.61 2.31 -4.15
C ASP A 177 31.43 1.67 -2.77
N GLU A 178 31.66 2.42 -1.69
CA GLU A 178 31.42 1.92 -0.33
C GLU A 178 29.92 1.68 -0.10
N ILE A 179 29.05 2.58 -0.57
CA ILE A 179 27.58 2.42 -0.52
C ILE A 179 27.18 1.15 -1.26
N TYR A 180 27.67 0.97 -2.49
CA TYR A 180 27.38 -0.22 -3.29
C TYR A 180 27.84 -1.51 -2.63
N ASN A 181 29.09 -1.55 -2.14
CA ASN A 181 29.68 -2.75 -1.52
C ASN A 181 29.00 -3.10 -0.20
N PHE A 182 28.70 -2.11 0.65
CA PHE A 182 27.96 -2.32 1.89
C PHE A 182 26.55 -2.84 1.59
N THR A 183 25.85 -2.20 0.65
CA THR A 183 24.49 -2.62 0.27
C THR A 183 24.47 -4.06 -0.20
N LYS A 184 25.39 -4.44 -1.09
CA LYS A 184 25.45 -5.78 -1.67
C LYS A 184 25.78 -6.88 -0.67
N GLY A 185 26.60 -6.60 0.35
CA GLY A 185 27.09 -7.64 1.28
C GLY A 185 26.49 -7.63 2.69
N TYR A 186 25.80 -6.56 3.08
CA TYR A 186 25.46 -6.32 4.49
C TYR A 186 24.11 -5.66 4.76
N ALA A 187 23.54 -4.88 3.81
CA ALA A 187 22.32 -4.12 4.09
C ALA A 187 21.10 -5.00 4.44
N ASP A 188 20.96 -6.17 3.82
CA ASP A 188 19.90 -7.15 4.12
C ASP A 188 19.87 -7.55 5.60
N LYS A 189 21.04 -7.62 6.24
CA LYS A 189 21.19 -7.99 7.65
C LYS A 189 20.69 -6.91 8.62
N MET A 190 20.42 -5.70 8.14
CA MET A 190 19.82 -4.62 8.94
C MET A 190 18.32 -4.82 9.19
N ARG A 191 17.67 -5.77 8.48
CA ARG A 191 16.23 -6.06 8.58
C ARG A 191 15.79 -6.76 9.87
N LYS A 192 16.59 -6.69 10.92
CA LYS A 192 16.24 -7.27 12.22
C LYS A 192 14.89 -6.70 12.68
N ASN A 193 14.07 -7.51 13.34
CA ASN A 193 12.73 -7.11 13.79
C ASN A 193 11.77 -6.62 12.68
N GLY A 194 12.05 -6.94 11.41
CA GLY A 194 11.22 -6.51 10.28
C GLY A 194 11.42 -5.04 9.89
N ALA A 195 12.46 -4.36 10.40
CA ALA A 195 12.75 -2.99 10.00
C ALA A 195 13.17 -2.95 8.53
N LYS A 196 12.62 -2.00 7.78
CA LYS A 196 13.05 -1.72 6.40
C LYS A 196 14.41 -1.02 6.37
N VAL A 197 15.15 -1.22 5.30
CA VAL A 197 16.44 -0.57 5.05
C VAL A 197 16.24 0.65 4.18
N ILE A 198 16.53 1.83 4.74
CA ILE A 198 16.71 3.05 3.96
C ILE A 198 18.15 3.06 3.43
N SER A 199 18.33 3.45 2.18
CA SER A 199 19.64 3.70 1.59
C SER A 199 20.47 4.71 2.41
N THR A 200 21.66 5.07 1.96
CA THR A 200 22.26 6.32 2.44
C THR A 200 21.44 7.53 1.99
N GLU A 201 21.48 8.62 2.74
CA GLU A 201 20.62 9.78 2.53
C GLU A 201 21.42 10.98 2.02
N SER A 202 21.61 11.08 0.69
CA SER A 202 22.38 12.18 0.07
C SER A 202 21.87 13.56 0.50
N PHE A 203 22.77 14.45 0.90
CA PHE A 203 22.47 15.85 1.28
C PHE A 203 21.76 16.64 0.18
N ARG A 204 22.11 16.35 -1.07
CA ARG A 204 21.72 17.11 -2.27
C ARG A 204 20.97 16.28 -3.30
N TYR A 205 20.48 15.10 -2.90
CA TYR A 205 19.87 14.13 -3.80
C TYR A 205 20.76 13.81 -5.03
N ASP A 206 22.06 13.59 -4.79
CA ASP A 206 23.05 13.24 -5.82
C ASP A 206 22.80 11.81 -6.34
N LYS A 207 22.25 11.75 -7.56
CA LYS A 207 21.87 10.50 -8.23
C LYS A 207 23.06 9.53 -8.39
N ASN A 208 24.29 10.05 -8.45
CA ASN A 208 25.48 9.22 -8.64
C ASN A 208 25.77 8.28 -7.47
N LEU A 209 25.31 8.61 -6.26
CA LEU A 209 25.46 7.74 -5.09
C LEU A 209 24.58 6.49 -5.17
N TYR A 210 23.44 6.58 -5.85
CA TYR A 210 22.46 5.49 -5.92
C TYR A 210 22.58 4.65 -7.19
N ASN A 211 23.05 5.25 -8.29
CA ASN A 211 23.07 4.64 -9.61
C ASN A 211 23.72 3.24 -9.65
N LYS A 212 24.81 3.01 -8.92
CA LYS A 212 25.47 1.69 -8.89
C LYS A 212 24.58 0.61 -8.30
N VAL A 213 23.86 0.92 -7.23
CA VAL A 213 22.93 -0.03 -6.60
C VAL A 213 21.69 -0.22 -7.45
N LEU A 214 21.08 0.86 -7.96
CA LEU A 214 19.87 0.76 -8.81
C LEU A 214 20.11 -0.06 -10.09
N ASN A 215 21.33 -0.06 -10.63
CA ASN A 215 21.70 -0.83 -11.81
C ASN A 215 22.06 -2.30 -11.53
N ASP A 216 22.20 -2.73 -10.27
CA ASP A 216 22.49 -4.12 -9.90
C ASP A 216 21.34 -4.69 -9.06
N ALA A 217 20.53 -5.57 -9.65
CA ALA A 217 19.38 -6.18 -8.99
C ALA A 217 19.74 -6.93 -7.68
N ASN A 218 20.96 -7.49 -7.59
CA ASN A 218 21.42 -8.18 -6.39
C ASN A 218 21.76 -7.24 -5.24
N ALA A 219 22.18 -6.00 -5.55
CA ALA A 219 22.37 -4.96 -4.56
C ALA A 219 21.03 -4.31 -4.22
N LEU A 220 20.22 -3.98 -5.25
CA LEU A 220 18.95 -3.27 -5.08
C LEU A 220 17.97 -3.99 -4.15
N LYS A 221 17.87 -5.32 -4.23
CA LYS A 221 16.98 -6.10 -3.34
C LYS A 221 17.29 -5.96 -1.84
N ASN A 222 18.44 -5.39 -1.49
CA ASN A 222 18.86 -5.14 -0.10
C ASN A 222 18.51 -3.71 0.38
N TRP A 223 17.88 -2.90 -0.47
CA TRP A 223 17.20 -1.66 -0.09
C TRP A 223 15.69 -1.86 -0.15
N ASP A 224 14.99 -1.25 0.80
CA ASP A 224 13.53 -1.17 0.78
C ASP A 224 13.09 0.26 0.40
N ILE A 225 13.88 1.27 0.76
CA ILE A 225 13.57 2.70 0.60
C ILE A 225 14.82 3.46 0.11
N LEU A 226 14.66 4.29 -0.92
CA LEU A 226 15.65 5.30 -1.29
C LEU A 226 15.40 6.58 -0.49
N GLY A 227 16.31 6.90 0.43
CA GLY A 227 16.29 8.14 1.22
C GLY A 227 17.15 9.24 0.59
N ALA A 228 16.69 10.49 0.62
CA ALA A 228 17.42 11.66 0.12
C ALA A 228 17.00 12.96 0.82
N HIS A 229 17.90 13.94 0.82
CA HIS A 229 17.68 15.30 1.33
C HIS A 229 17.74 16.33 0.21
N PHE A 230 17.20 17.53 0.45
CA PHE A 230 16.98 18.55 -0.58
C PHE A 230 17.79 19.84 -0.44
N TYR A 231 18.89 19.85 0.34
CA TYR A 231 19.61 21.09 0.65
C TYR A 231 20.29 21.80 -0.54
N ALA A 232 20.39 21.16 -1.71
CA ALA A 232 20.81 21.80 -2.96
C ALA A 232 19.64 22.32 -3.82
N SER A 233 18.42 22.32 -3.28
CA SER A 233 17.21 22.84 -3.91
C SER A 233 16.69 24.06 -3.16
N ASP A 234 16.27 25.06 -3.93
CA ASP A 234 15.51 26.19 -3.42
C ASP A 234 14.25 26.43 -4.29
N ARG A 235 13.62 27.60 -4.10
CA ARG A 235 12.42 28.00 -4.86
C ARG A 235 12.64 28.21 -6.37
N ASN A 236 13.88 28.40 -6.79
CA ASN A 236 14.29 28.67 -8.18
C ASN A 236 14.89 27.42 -8.85
N THR A 237 15.26 26.40 -8.07
CA THR A 237 15.74 25.12 -8.61
C THR A 237 14.68 24.51 -9.53
N GLY A 238 15.12 24.07 -10.71
CA GLY A 238 14.27 23.45 -11.72
C GLY A 238 13.80 22.04 -11.33
N ASP A 239 12.72 21.60 -11.97
CA ASP A 239 12.06 20.33 -11.70
C ASP A 239 12.96 19.10 -11.96
N ASN A 240 13.98 19.25 -12.79
CA ASN A 240 15.00 18.22 -13.06
C ASN A 240 15.78 17.78 -11.80
N PHE A 241 15.78 18.58 -10.73
CA PHE A 241 16.34 18.17 -9.44
C PHE A 241 15.56 17.01 -8.81
N PHE A 242 14.23 17.08 -8.89
CA PHE A 242 13.30 16.12 -8.27
C PHE A 242 13.15 14.86 -9.10
N GLN A 243 13.27 14.97 -10.43
CA GLN A 243 13.16 13.84 -11.36
C GLN A 243 14.28 12.82 -11.17
N TYR A 244 13.92 11.54 -11.29
CA TYR A 244 14.90 10.45 -11.28
C TYR A 244 14.44 9.23 -12.06
N SER A 245 14.60 9.28 -13.39
CA SER A 245 14.09 8.23 -14.31
C SER A 245 14.56 6.81 -13.99
N LEU A 246 15.79 6.65 -13.46
CA LEU A 246 16.27 5.33 -13.06
C LEU A 246 15.52 4.80 -11.84
N ALA A 247 15.21 5.64 -10.85
CA ALA A 247 14.39 5.23 -9.70
C ALA A 247 12.95 4.94 -10.13
N ASP A 248 12.38 5.75 -11.04
CA ASP A 248 11.05 5.51 -11.61
C ASP A 248 11.00 4.15 -12.35
N GLN A 249 12.00 3.86 -13.20
CA GLN A 249 12.10 2.58 -13.91
C GLN A 249 12.19 1.37 -12.96
N LYS A 250 12.80 1.56 -11.79
CA LYS A 250 13.00 0.48 -10.79
C LYS A 250 11.85 0.36 -9.81
N GLY A 251 10.86 1.28 -9.83
CA GLY A 251 9.71 1.23 -8.94
C GLY A 251 10.07 1.32 -7.45
N VAL A 252 11.18 1.98 -7.09
CA VAL A 252 11.64 2.05 -5.70
C VAL A 252 10.82 3.04 -4.88
N GLU A 253 10.51 2.68 -3.64
CA GLU A 253 9.93 3.60 -2.66
C GLU A 253 10.95 4.71 -2.35
N ARG A 254 10.52 5.98 -2.33
CA ARG A 254 11.38 7.15 -2.15
C ARG A 254 10.93 8.04 -1.02
N TRP A 255 11.83 8.35 -0.10
CA TRP A 255 11.56 9.23 1.04
C TRP A 255 12.45 10.47 0.96
N MET A 256 11.84 11.66 1.05
CA MET A 256 12.57 12.88 1.37
C MET A 256 12.67 12.91 2.89
N THR A 257 13.86 12.63 3.42
CA THR A 257 14.05 12.31 4.85
C THR A 257 14.58 13.46 5.69
N GLU A 258 15.01 14.56 5.06
CA GLU A 258 15.40 15.77 5.75
C GLU A 258 15.41 16.99 4.82
N HIS A 259 14.72 18.04 5.22
CA HIS A 259 14.98 19.38 4.71
C HIS A 259 14.39 20.47 5.62
N TYR A 260 14.92 21.69 5.47
CA TYR A 260 14.17 22.91 5.74
C TYR A 260 14.32 23.81 4.50
N THR A 261 13.26 24.51 4.11
CA THR A 261 13.35 25.44 2.96
C THR A 261 14.14 26.71 3.26
N GLU A 262 14.25 27.08 4.55
CA GLU A 262 15.08 28.18 5.05
C GLU A 262 15.22 28.05 6.58
N SER A 263 16.38 28.33 7.19
CA SER A 263 16.62 28.26 8.65
C SER A 263 16.96 29.59 9.34
N GLN A 264 17.25 30.67 8.63
CA GLN A 264 17.67 31.96 9.21
C GLN A 264 16.50 32.86 9.62
N GLY A 265 15.31 32.68 9.03
CA GLY A 265 14.09 33.42 9.34
C GLY A 265 13.15 32.66 10.29
N SER A 266 12.25 33.42 10.93
CA SER A 266 11.21 32.85 11.78
C SER A 266 10.28 31.95 10.97
N GLY A 267 9.91 30.80 11.53
CA GLY A 267 8.93 29.87 10.94
C GLY A 267 7.53 30.48 10.83
N ASN A 268 7.27 31.60 11.52
CA ASN A 268 6.02 32.37 11.44
C ASN A 268 6.01 33.47 10.39
N TYR A 269 7.12 33.71 9.71
CA TYR A 269 7.11 34.62 8.56
C TYR A 269 6.31 33.99 7.41
N TRP A 270 5.19 34.63 7.07
CA TRP A 270 4.44 34.29 5.87
C TRP A 270 5.24 34.65 4.62
N ARG A 271 5.60 35.93 4.52
CA ARG A 271 6.43 36.51 3.47
C ARG A 271 7.16 37.72 4.06
N THR A 272 8.47 37.64 4.20
CA THR A 272 9.26 38.71 4.83
C THR A 272 10.64 38.81 4.20
N ILE A 273 11.04 40.01 3.79
CA ILE A 273 12.40 40.25 3.30
C ILE A 273 13.31 40.51 4.50
N THR A 274 14.24 39.60 4.78
CA THR A 274 15.15 39.69 5.93
C THR A 274 16.57 39.27 5.54
N ASN A 275 17.52 39.43 6.46
CA ASN A 275 18.87 38.88 6.31
C ASN A 275 18.82 37.36 6.52
N THR A 276 19.21 36.60 5.50
CA THR A 276 19.31 35.14 5.52
C THR A 276 20.74 34.67 5.31
N GLY A 277 21.71 35.56 5.53
CA GLY A 277 23.12 35.25 5.38
C GLY A 277 23.65 34.21 6.35
N ASP A 278 24.50 33.33 5.84
CA ASP A 278 25.31 32.40 6.63
C ASP A 278 26.71 32.97 6.90
N GLN A 279 27.64 32.15 7.42
CA GLN A 279 29.01 32.59 7.68
C GLN A 279 29.76 33.01 6.40
N ALA A 280 29.40 32.45 5.24
CA ALA A 280 30.02 32.75 3.95
C ALA A 280 29.44 34.00 3.29
N ASN A 281 28.18 34.36 3.57
CA ASN A 281 27.54 35.55 3.03
C ASN A 281 26.56 36.20 4.03
N GLN A 282 27.11 36.78 5.11
CA GLN A 282 26.35 37.30 6.25
C GLN A 282 25.30 38.38 5.90
N ASN A 283 25.49 39.10 4.80
CA ASN A 283 24.61 40.21 4.39
C ASN A 283 23.60 39.84 3.30
N LYS A 284 23.43 38.55 2.98
CA LYS A 284 22.43 38.10 2.01
C LYS A 284 21.03 38.53 2.47
N ARG A 285 20.35 39.35 1.66
CA ARG A 285 18.93 39.69 1.81
C ARG A 285 18.11 38.77 0.92
N ASP A 286 17.14 38.08 1.52
CA ASP A 286 16.24 37.18 0.80
C ASP A 286 14.82 37.32 1.35
N THR A 287 13.84 36.88 0.57
CA THR A 287 12.47 36.75 1.03
C THR A 287 12.33 35.40 1.72
N VAL A 288 12.07 35.37 3.02
CA VAL A 288 11.63 34.16 3.73
C VAL A 288 10.13 33.98 3.49
N ASN A 289 9.74 32.79 3.04
CA ASN A 289 8.37 32.53 2.58
C ASN A 289 7.86 31.18 3.06
N ALA A 290 6.74 31.14 3.78
CA ALA A 290 6.12 29.90 4.22
C ALA A 290 5.59 29.07 3.03
N MET A 291 5.17 29.72 1.93
CA MET A 291 4.66 29.04 0.73
C MET A 291 5.72 28.26 -0.05
N ASP A 292 7.00 28.42 0.27
CA ASP A 292 8.05 27.57 -0.30
C ASP A 292 7.95 26.13 0.22
N VAL A 293 7.45 25.93 1.44
CA VAL A 293 7.19 24.60 2.00
C VAL A 293 6.13 23.89 1.15
N ALA A 294 5.01 24.57 0.85
CA ALA A 294 3.96 24.02 -0.01
C ALA A 294 4.48 23.67 -1.41
N TYR A 295 5.30 24.57 -1.98
CA TYR A 295 5.84 24.38 -3.33
C TYR A 295 6.82 23.22 -3.42
N GLU A 296 7.70 23.07 -2.42
CA GLU A 296 8.63 21.96 -2.39
C GLU A 296 7.94 20.62 -2.13
N ILE A 297 6.99 20.56 -1.20
CA ILE A 297 6.21 19.34 -0.97
C ILE A 297 5.46 18.95 -2.25
N HIS A 298 4.80 19.90 -2.91
CA HIS A 298 4.14 19.64 -4.20
C HIS A 298 5.11 19.04 -5.23
N ARG A 299 6.30 19.65 -5.42
CA ARG A 299 7.30 19.12 -6.37
C ARG A 299 7.83 17.76 -5.95
N ALA A 300 8.04 17.52 -4.65
CA ALA A 300 8.44 16.21 -4.14
C ALA A 300 7.41 15.13 -4.52
N MET A 301 6.12 15.40 -4.31
CA MET A 301 5.05 14.45 -4.58
C MET A 301 4.78 14.27 -6.08
N VAL A 302 4.69 15.37 -6.83
CA VAL A 302 4.21 15.34 -8.22
C VAL A 302 5.34 15.12 -9.22
N VAL A 303 6.49 15.78 -9.04
CA VAL A 303 7.62 15.69 -9.96
C VAL A 303 8.58 14.57 -9.56
N GLY A 304 8.82 14.42 -8.26
CA GLY A 304 9.81 13.48 -7.73
C GLY A 304 9.25 12.11 -7.37
N ASN A 305 7.92 11.93 -7.41
CA ASN A 305 7.23 10.69 -7.01
C ASN A 305 7.67 10.17 -5.63
N PHE A 306 7.92 11.09 -4.69
CA PHE A 306 8.25 10.74 -3.31
C PHE A 306 7.00 10.23 -2.57
N ASN A 307 7.21 9.23 -1.74
CA ASN A 307 6.18 8.61 -0.89
C ASN A 307 6.09 9.30 0.48
N GLN A 308 7.17 9.97 0.91
CA GLN A 308 7.26 10.60 2.22
C GLN A 308 8.01 11.93 2.15
N TYR A 309 7.64 12.89 2.99
CA TYR A 309 8.37 14.14 3.21
C TYR A 309 8.61 14.38 4.71
N THR A 310 9.87 14.54 5.12
CA THR A 310 10.27 14.79 6.50
C THR A 310 10.98 16.13 6.64
N TRP A 311 10.41 17.04 7.42
CA TRP A 311 11.09 18.26 7.83
C TRP A 311 12.29 17.93 8.74
N TRP A 312 13.24 18.85 8.88
CA TRP A 312 14.27 18.73 9.90
C TRP A 312 13.67 18.90 11.31
N TYR A 313 14.22 19.74 12.19
CA TYR A 313 13.66 19.85 13.55
C TYR A 313 12.19 20.30 13.55
N ILE A 314 11.31 19.46 14.12
CA ILE A 314 9.89 19.79 14.33
C ILE A 314 9.78 21.08 15.13
N ARG A 315 10.46 21.11 16.29
CA ARG A 315 10.49 22.24 17.21
C ARG A 315 11.76 23.06 17.00
N ARG A 316 11.60 24.24 16.41
CA ARG A 316 12.69 25.20 16.17
C ARG A 316 12.15 26.59 15.85
N CYS A 317 12.96 27.65 15.99
CA CYS A 317 12.57 29.01 15.60
C CYS A 317 12.17 29.13 14.11
N TYR A 318 12.70 28.25 13.25
CA TYR A 318 12.33 28.10 11.83
C TYR A 318 11.46 26.87 11.55
N GLY A 319 11.12 26.10 12.58
CA GLY A 319 10.48 24.79 12.45
C GLY A 319 8.97 24.84 12.27
N LEU A 320 8.32 23.70 12.48
CA LEU A 320 6.88 23.53 12.40
C LEU A 320 6.16 23.93 13.71
N ILE A 321 6.86 23.81 14.83
CA ILE A 321 6.46 24.32 16.14
C ILE A 321 7.51 25.34 16.59
N MET A 322 7.04 26.53 16.97
CA MET A 322 7.89 27.66 17.31
C MET A 322 8.69 27.41 18.59
N GLU A 323 9.98 27.74 18.53
CA GLU A 323 10.89 27.72 19.65
C GLU A 323 11.63 29.06 19.73
N LYS A 324 12.18 29.39 20.91
CA LYS A 324 13.15 30.49 21.02
C LYS A 324 14.34 30.24 20.08
N ASP A 325 14.90 31.32 19.55
CA ASP A 325 16.17 31.23 18.83
C ASP A 325 17.34 31.22 19.82
N PHE A 326 18.03 30.09 19.93
CA PHE A 326 19.21 29.95 20.80
C PHE A 326 20.44 30.69 20.24
N GLY A 327 20.45 30.98 18.95
CA GLY A 327 21.50 31.79 18.33
C GLY A 327 21.39 33.27 18.64
N ASN A 328 20.30 33.71 19.30
CA ASN A 328 19.96 35.11 19.57
C ASN A 328 19.99 36.01 18.32
N LYS A 329 19.79 35.43 17.11
CA LYS A 329 19.70 36.17 15.85
C LYS A 329 18.30 36.72 15.62
N LEU A 330 17.28 35.98 16.05
CA LEU A 330 15.87 36.33 15.95
C LEU A 330 15.26 36.53 17.34
N GLN A 331 14.50 37.60 17.50
CA GLN A 331 13.64 37.78 18.67
C GLN A 331 12.28 37.13 18.39
N ILE A 332 12.07 35.92 18.92
CA ILE A 332 10.79 35.22 18.79
C ILE A 332 9.83 35.72 19.87
N PRO A 333 8.63 36.24 19.51
CA PRO A 333 7.64 36.68 20.48
C PRO A 333 7.24 35.55 21.44
N SER A 334 7.16 35.85 22.75
CA SER A 334 6.87 34.84 23.78
C SER A 334 5.52 34.16 23.61
N ASN A 335 4.54 34.86 23.03
CA ASN A 335 3.22 34.35 22.71
C ASN A 335 3.19 33.43 21.48
N GLU A 336 4.29 33.29 20.73
CA GLU A 336 4.43 32.35 19.61
C GLU A 336 5.08 31.03 20.02
N ILE A 337 5.95 31.05 21.03
CA ILE A 337 6.70 29.85 21.49
C ILE A 337 5.72 28.73 21.89
N GLY A 338 6.00 27.50 21.41
CA GLY A 338 5.17 26.32 21.67
C GLY A 338 3.90 26.24 20.83
N LYS A 339 3.71 27.15 19.85
CA LYS A 339 2.59 27.11 18.90
C LYS A 339 3.03 26.63 17.53
N VAL A 340 2.10 26.05 16.79
CA VAL A 340 2.28 25.70 15.38
C VAL A 340 2.63 26.96 14.59
N SER A 341 3.68 26.87 13.78
CA SER A 341 4.18 27.99 12.96
C SER A 341 3.39 28.13 11.66
N LYS A 342 3.58 29.22 10.90
CA LYS A 342 3.04 29.32 9.53
C LYS A 342 3.50 28.17 8.64
N ARG A 343 4.75 27.74 8.75
CA ARG A 343 5.26 26.54 8.05
C ARG A 343 4.59 25.26 8.53
N GLY A 344 4.31 25.14 9.82
CA GLY A 344 3.54 24.04 10.39
C GLY A 344 2.12 23.97 9.82
N TYR A 345 1.41 25.10 9.72
CA TYR A 345 0.09 25.16 9.08
C TYR A 345 0.11 24.93 7.58
N VAL A 346 1.23 25.21 6.89
CA VAL A 346 1.41 24.83 5.49
C VAL A 346 1.63 23.32 5.36
N MET A 347 2.49 22.72 6.20
CA MET A 347 2.67 21.27 6.27
C MET A 347 1.36 20.54 6.58
N SER A 348 0.55 21.10 7.49
CA SER A 348 -0.74 20.53 7.89
C SER A 348 -1.73 20.34 6.73
N GLN A 349 -1.66 21.19 5.71
CA GLN A 349 -2.50 21.08 4.51
C GLN A 349 -2.20 19.80 3.70
N PHE A 350 -1.07 19.15 3.95
CA PHE A 350 -0.78 17.82 3.43
C PHE A 350 -0.98 16.77 4.53
N ALA A 351 -0.23 16.89 5.62
CA ALA A 351 -0.10 15.85 6.65
C ALA A 351 -1.43 15.49 7.34
N ARG A 352 -2.31 16.47 7.56
CA ARG A 352 -3.58 16.24 8.26
C ARG A 352 -4.57 15.45 7.42
N PHE A 353 -4.54 15.60 6.09
CA PHE A 353 -5.57 15.08 5.19
C PHE A 353 -5.10 13.90 4.35
N ILE A 354 -3.82 13.86 3.98
CA ILE A 354 -3.23 12.80 3.19
C ILE A 354 -2.59 11.79 4.17
N ARG A 355 -3.41 10.85 4.64
CA ARG A 355 -3.02 9.84 5.64
C ARG A 355 -2.23 8.69 5.00
N PRO A 356 -1.46 7.92 5.79
CA PRO A 356 -0.70 6.79 5.28
C PRO A 356 -1.58 5.82 4.50
N GLY A 357 -1.07 5.33 3.38
CA GLY A 357 -1.82 4.46 2.47
C GLY A 357 -2.64 5.21 1.42
N ALA A 358 -2.81 6.53 1.54
CA ALA A 358 -3.37 7.34 0.45
C ALA A 358 -2.54 7.19 -0.83
N ILE A 359 -3.18 7.25 -1.99
CA ILE A 359 -2.53 7.09 -3.30
C ILE A 359 -2.56 8.42 -4.02
N ARG A 360 -1.41 8.91 -4.49
CA ARG A 360 -1.40 10.08 -5.38
C ARG A 360 -2.06 9.70 -6.70
N VAL A 361 -2.96 10.53 -7.19
CA VAL A 361 -3.67 10.30 -8.46
C VAL A 361 -3.33 11.38 -9.50
N GLY A 362 -3.72 11.13 -10.75
CA GLY A 362 -3.55 12.06 -11.86
C GLY A 362 -4.25 13.39 -11.60
N ALA A 363 -3.53 14.50 -11.83
CA ALA A 363 -4.08 15.85 -11.74
C ALA A 363 -3.35 16.80 -12.69
N THR A 364 -4.04 17.83 -13.22
CA THR A 364 -3.37 18.97 -13.87
C THR A 364 -2.44 19.66 -12.84
N ASP A 365 -1.14 19.42 -12.94
CA ASP A 365 -0.16 19.83 -11.93
C ASP A 365 0.12 21.34 -11.90
N LYS A 366 0.10 21.99 -13.07
CA LYS A 366 0.36 23.42 -13.23
C LYS A 366 -0.70 24.09 -14.14
N PRO A 367 -1.93 24.29 -13.65
CA PRO A 367 -3.05 24.82 -14.46
C PRO A 367 -2.83 26.26 -14.95
N GLU A 368 -2.03 27.07 -14.26
CA GLU A 368 -1.60 28.39 -14.71
C GLU A 368 -0.31 28.85 -14.00
N SER A 369 0.20 30.04 -14.34
CA SER A 369 1.38 30.59 -13.69
C SER A 369 1.18 30.80 -12.19
N ASN A 370 2.13 30.29 -11.39
CA ASN A 370 2.14 30.31 -9.93
C ASN A 370 0.99 29.55 -9.24
N LEU A 371 0.21 28.75 -9.98
CA LEU A 371 -0.77 27.85 -9.40
C LEU A 371 -0.33 26.41 -9.65
N PHE A 372 -0.32 25.62 -8.58
CA PHE A 372 0.07 24.22 -8.62
C PHE A 372 -0.99 23.36 -7.93
N ALA A 373 -1.21 22.14 -8.42
CA ALA A 373 -2.21 21.24 -7.86
C ALA A 373 -1.71 19.80 -7.75
N SER A 374 -2.06 19.12 -6.67
CA SER A 374 -1.85 17.68 -6.51
C SER A 374 -3.12 17.06 -5.96
N ALA A 375 -3.44 15.84 -6.37
CA ALA A 375 -4.61 15.10 -5.90
C ALA A 375 -4.24 13.72 -5.36
N TYR A 376 -5.05 13.24 -4.43
CA TYR A 376 -4.86 11.98 -3.73
C TYR A 376 -6.23 11.32 -3.49
N LYS A 377 -6.26 10.00 -3.44
CA LYS A 377 -7.38 9.25 -2.86
C LYS A 377 -6.96 8.62 -1.53
N SER A 378 -7.88 8.55 -0.57
CA SER A 378 -7.63 7.88 0.72
C SER A 378 -7.32 6.38 0.52
N SER A 379 -6.71 5.74 1.52
CA SER A 379 -6.40 4.30 1.47
C SER A 379 -7.65 3.45 1.26
N GLU A 380 -8.77 3.88 1.85
CA GLU A 380 -10.08 3.22 1.72
C GLU A 380 -10.83 3.62 0.44
N GLY A 381 -10.32 4.59 -0.32
CA GLY A 381 -10.96 5.11 -1.53
C GLY A 381 -12.20 5.99 -1.30
N ASP A 382 -12.54 6.28 -0.05
CA ASP A 382 -13.74 7.03 0.38
C ASP A 382 -13.57 8.57 0.39
N SER A 383 -12.41 9.08 -0.03
CA SER A 383 -12.15 10.50 -0.07
C SER A 383 -11.20 10.88 -1.22
N VAL A 384 -11.49 12.01 -1.85
CA VAL A 384 -10.60 12.67 -2.82
C VAL A 384 -10.06 13.95 -2.19
N ILE A 385 -8.73 14.04 -2.08
CA ILE A 385 -8.04 15.19 -1.51
C ILE A 385 -7.35 15.96 -2.63
N VAL A 386 -7.64 17.24 -2.79
CA VAL A 386 -6.98 18.13 -3.76
C VAL A 386 -6.29 19.27 -3.02
N VAL A 387 -4.97 19.37 -3.18
CA VAL A 387 -4.16 20.45 -2.61
C VAL A 387 -3.79 21.44 -3.71
N LEU A 388 -4.20 22.70 -3.54
CA LEU A 388 -3.96 23.81 -4.44
C LEU A 388 -2.98 24.80 -3.80
N VAL A 389 -1.92 25.15 -4.52
CA VAL A 389 -0.84 26.02 -4.05
C VAL A 389 -0.78 27.26 -4.94
N ASN A 390 -1.27 28.40 -4.44
CA ASN A 390 -1.15 29.70 -5.10
C ASN A 390 0.08 30.45 -4.57
N ARG A 391 1.11 30.62 -5.39
CA ARG A 391 2.30 31.43 -5.07
C ARG A 391 2.25 32.85 -5.61
N ASP A 392 1.18 33.23 -6.32
CA ASP A 392 0.97 34.61 -6.76
C ASP A 392 0.53 35.45 -5.55
N TYR A 393 1.51 36.10 -4.92
CA TYR A 393 1.26 36.95 -3.76
C TYR A 393 0.45 38.21 -4.08
N LYS A 394 0.26 38.56 -5.36
CA LYS A 394 -0.48 39.76 -5.77
C LYS A 394 -1.93 39.47 -6.12
N ASN A 395 -2.23 38.27 -6.63
CA ASN A 395 -3.54 37.94 -7.16
C ASN A 395 -4.10 36.67 -6.53
N SER A 396 -5.38 36.73 -6.15
CA SER A 396 -6.15 35.51 -5.87
C SER A 396 -6.38 34.74 -7.16
N LYS A 397 -6.52 33.41 -7.02
CA LYS A 397 -6.81 32.51 -8.14
C LYS A 397 -8.20 31.94 -8.00
N THR A 398 -8.91 31.81 -9.12
CA THR A 398 -10.18 31.09 -9.18
C THR A 398 -9.94 29.82 -9.98
N VAL A 399 -10.27 28.67 -9.38
CA VAL A 399 -9.92 27.35 -9.87
C VAL A 399 -11.17 26.50 -9.97
N THR A 400 -11.38 25.91 -11.13
CA THR A 400 -12.37 24.87 -11.34
C THR A 400 -11.69 23.51 -11.22
N VAL A 401 -12.16 22.67 -10.30
CA VAL A 401 -11.70 21.30 -10.11
C VAL A 401 -12.75 20.37 -10.70
N ASN A 402 -12.34 19.53 -11.64
CA ASN A 402 -13.16 18.46 -12.21
C ASN A 402 -12.65 17.13 -11.67
N VAL A 403 -13.54 16.26 -11.21
CA VAL A 403 -13.18 14.93 -10.69
C VAL A 403 -13.74 13.85 -11.59
N LYS A 404 -12.85 13.02 -12.13
CA LYS A 404 -13.19 11.83 -12.89
C LYS A 404 -12.89 10.59 -12.06
N GLY A 405 -13.83 9.63 -12.06
CA GLY A 405 -13.72 8.33 -11.40
C GLY A 405 -14.08 8.32 -9.90
N ALA A 406 -14.54 9.44 -9.36
CA ALA A 406 -15.13 9.52 -8.02
C ALA A 406 -16.40 10.38 -8.05
N ASP A 407 -17.44 9.98 -7.33
CA ASP A 407 -18.66 10.77 -7.17
C ASP A 407 -18.56 11.58 -5.88
N VAL A 408 -17.95 12.76 -6.00
CA VAL A 408 -17.79 13.69 -4.89
C VAL A 408 -18.96 14.65 -4.91
N GLU A 409 -19.80 14.61 -3.88
CA GLU A 409 -20.95 15.52 -3.76
C GLU A 409 -20.55 16.89 -3.21
N THR A 410 -19.63 16.90 -2.23
CA THR A 410 -19.18 18.12 -1.54
C THR A 410 -17.69 18.08 -1.28
N PHE A 411 -17.07 19.26 -1.27
CA PHE A 411 -15.71 19.45 -0.76
C PHE A 411 -15.72 20.32 0.49
N HIS A 412 -15.08 19.83 1.55
CA HIS A 412 -14.69 20.65 2.69
C HIS A 412 -13.44 21.46 2.35
N VAL A 413 -13.48 22.77 2.59
CA VAL A 413 -12.42 23.69 2.19
C VAL A 413 -11.58 24.13 3.38
N TYR A 414 -10.27 23.92 3.32
CA TYR A 414 -9.31 24.36 4.34
C TYR A 414 -8.27 25.29 3.76
N THR A 415 -8.04 26.45 4.37
CA THR A 415 -7.10 27.46 3.85
C THR A 415 -6.03 27.85 4.86
N THR A 416 -4.76 27.88 4.41
CA THR A 416 -3.66 28.54 5.13
C THR A 416 -3.14 29.70 4.28
N SER A 417 -3.01 30.86 4.90
CA SER A 417 -2.51 32.10 4.30
C SER A 417 -1.79 32.94 5.35
N GLN A 418 -1.44 34.19 5.04
CA GLN A 418 -1.00 35.15 6.06
C GLN A 418 -2.07 35.32 7.17
N ALA A 419 -3.35 35.40 6.81
CA ALA A 419 -4.45 35.67 7.72
C ALA A 419 -5.12 34.41 8.29
N LYS A 420 -4.93 33.25 7.66
CA LYS A 420 -5.64 31.99 7.97
C LYS A 420 -4.65 30.89 8.36
N ASN A 421 -5.01 30.06 9.33
CA ASN A 421 -4.18 28.96 9.84
C ASN A 421 -4.96 27.64 9.73
N ALA A 422 -4.77 26.88 8.65
CA ALA A 422 -5.53 25.66 8.34
C ALA A 422 -7.04 25.81 8.62
N LYS A 423 -7.60 26.97 8.27
CA LYS A 423 -8.95 27.39 8.64
C LYS A 423 -9.95 26.62 7.80
N TYR A 424 -10.92 25.97 8.43
CA TYR A 424 -12.10 25.44 7.77
C TYR A 424 -13.00 26.59 7.30
N GLU A 425 -13.30 26.63 6.00
CA GLU A 425 -14.09 27.68 5.35
C GLU A 425 -15.51 27.19 4.97
N GLY A 426 -15.86 25.97 5.36
CA GLY A 426 -17.15 25.35 5.05
C GLY A 426 -17.08 24.37 3.88
N GLU A 427 -18.26 23.99 3.40
CA GLU A 427 -18.45 23.07 2.28
C GLU A 427 -18.82 23.82 0.99
N VAL A 428 -18.40 23.26 -0.13
CA VAL A 428 -18.82 23.68 -1.47
C VAL A 428 -19.40 22.49 -2.22
N GLU A 429 -20.58 22.68 -2.81
CA GLU A 429 -21.24 21.65 -3.61
C GLU A 429 -20.51 21.43 -4.94
N VAL A 430 -20.37 20.16 -5.32
CA VAL A 430 -19.94 19.75 -6.65
C VAL A 430 -21.18 19.69 -7.55
N LYS A 431 -21.10 20.34 -8.72
CA LYS A 431 -22.20 20.38 -9.70
C LYS A 431 -21.68 19.85 -11.02
N ASN A 432 -22.34 18.82 -11.53
CA ASN A 432 -21.96 18.13 -12.78
C ASN A 432 -20.50 17.64 -12.75
N GLY A 433 -20.05 17.07 -11.63
CA GLY A 433 -18.66 16.58 -11.46
C GLY A 433 -17.59 17.67 -11.31
N SER A 434 -18.00 18.94 -11.18
CA SER A 434 -17.10 20.08 -11.08
C SER A 434 -17.42 20.98 -9.89
N VAL A 435 -16.39 21.55 -9.29
CA VAL A 435 -16.52 22.63 -8.30
C VAL A 435 -15.61 23.79 -8.67
N THR A 436 -16.08 25.02 -8.50
CA THR A 436 -15.26 26.21 -8.71
C THR A 436 -15.09 26.96 -7.40
N ILE A 437 -13.85 27.16 -6.98
CA ILE A 437 -13.50 27.89 -5.77
C ILE A 437 -12.67 29.13 -6.11
N THR A 438 -12.71 30.14 -5.24
CA THR A 438 -11.70 31.21 -5.24
C THR A 438 -10.78 31.00 -4.05
N MET A 439 -9.47 30.96 -4.33
CA MET A 439 -8.41 30.86 -3.33
C MET A 439 -8.26 32.22 -2.62
N ASP A 440 -9.16 32.47 -1.68
CA ASP A 440 -9.15 33.70 -0.89
C ASP A 440 -8.17 33.59 0.29
N ALA A 441 -7.10 34.39 0.22
CA ALA A 441 -6.13 34.50 1.30
C ALA A 441 -6.68 35.23 2.54
N GLY A 442 -7.76 36.02 2.42
CA GLY A 442 -8.29 36.84 3.51
C GLY A 442 -7.34 37.94 4.00
N SER A 443 -6.28 38.24 3.24
CA SER A 443 -5.34 39.33 3.50
C SER A 443 -5.42 40.38 2.39
N SER A 444 -5.33 41.66 2.75
CA SER A 444 -5.20 42.77 1.80
C SER A 444 -3.77 42.91 1.26
N GLU A 445 -2.77 42.39 1.96
CA GLU A 445 -1.35 42.54 1.64
C GLU A 445 -0.86 41.47 0.66
N PHE A 446 -1.11 40.19 0.99
CA PHE A 446 -0.65 39.05 0.20
C PHE A 446 -1.79 38.11 -0.15
N LYS A 447 -1.82 37.67 -1.41
CA LYS A 447 -2.86 36.78 -1.98
C LYS A 447 -2.41 35.33 -2.15
N ASP A 448 -1.14 35.04 -1.87
CA ASP A 448 -0.64 33.68 -1.88
C ASP A 448 -1.24 32.90 -0.70
N CYS A 449 -1.59 31.65 -0.97
CA CYS A 449 -2.21 30.74 -0.01
C CYS A 449 -2.14 29.30 -0.53
N ILE A 450 -2.36 28.37 0.40
CA ILE A 450 -2.58 26.97 0.11
C ILE A 450 -4.01 26.63 0.55
N VAL A 451 -4.73 25.91 -0.32
CA VAL A 451 -6.09 25.45 -0.09
C VAL A 451 -6.12 23.93 -0.26
N THR A 452 -6.68 23.22 0.71
CA THR A 452 -6.97 21.79 0.58
C THR A 452 -8.46 21.59 0.53
N LEU A 453 -8.89 20.87 -0.50
CA LEU A 453 -10.24 20.40 -0.68
C LEU A 453 -10.28 18.93 -0.27
N VAL A 454 -11.12 18.61 0.71
CA VAL A 454 -11.36 17.22 1.14
C VAL A 454 -12.77 16.85 0.70
N GLY A 455 -12.85 16.08 -0.36
CA GLY A 455 -14.09 15.59 -0.92
C GLY A 455 -14.45 14.31 -0.21
N VAL A 456 -15.57 14.33 0.53
CA VAL A 456 -16.16 13.10 1.05
C VAL A 456 -17.09 12.61 -0.02
N GLY A 457 -16.74 11.49 -0.63
CA GLY A 457 -17.50 10.89 -1.71
C GLY A 457 -17.28 9.41 -1.68
N THR A 458 -18.34 8.62 -1.85
CA THR A 458 -18.16 7.24 -2.28
C THR A 458 -17.37 7.25 -3.59
N PRO A 459 -16.45 6.30 -3.83
CA PRO A 459 -15.94 6.06 -5.18
C PRO A 459 -17.13 6.10 -6.16
N ALA A 460 -16.94 6.69 -7.35
CA ALA A 460 -17.99 6.76 -8.36
C ALA A 460 -18.58 5.36 -8.54
N ASP A 461 -19.89 5.31 -8.79
CA ASP A 461 -20.74 4.11 -8.85
C ASP A 461 -19.91 2.82 -8.95
N PRO A 462 -20.01 1.88 -7.98
CA PRO A 462 -19.24 0.65 -8.03
C PRO A 462 -19.31 0.09 -9.44
N VAL A 463 -18.17 -0.02 -10.13
CA VAL A 463 -18.14 -0.88 -11.32
C VAL A 463 -18.51 -2.24 -10.76
N PRO A 464 -19.72 -2.75 -11.04
CA PRO A 464 -20.14 -3.99 -10.43
C PRO A 464 -19.12 -5.04 -10.82
N ARG A 465 -18.82 -5.95 -9.90
CA ARG A 465 -18.19 -7.22 -10.28
C ARG A 465 -18.88 -7.78 -11.53
N GLU A 466 -18.12 -8.37 -12.43
CA GLU A 466 -18.68 -8.99 -13.63
C GLU A 466 -18.54 -10.51 -13.53
N PRO A 467 -19.56 -11.28 -13.92
CA PRO A 467 -19.42 -12.73 -14.04
C PRO A 467 -18.27 -13.09 -14.98
N PHE A 468 -17.52 -14.13 -14.67
CA PHE A 468 -16.50 -14.62 -15.60
C PHE A 468 -17.15 -14.97 -16.96
N GLY A 469 -16.59 -14.46 -18.05
CA GLY A 469 -17.16 -14.60 -19.39
C GLY A 469 -18.41 -13.76 -19.67
N GLY A 470 -18.75 -12.81 -18.78
CA GLY A 470 -19.82 -11.82 -18.98
C GLY A 470 -21.24 -12.32 -18.77
N LYS A 471 -21.43 -13.53 -18.23
CA LYS A 471 -22.76 -14.10 -17.96
C LYS A 471 -22.77 -14.91 -16.65
N ALA A 472 -23.79 -14.69 -15.81
CA ALA A 472 -24.05 -15.52 -14.64
C ALA A 472 -24.21 -17.00 -15.01
N ILE A 473 -23.67 -17.88 -14.17
CA ILE A 473 -23.71 -19.33 -14.39
C ILE A 473 -25.08 -19.87 -13.98
N ASP A 474 -25.79 -20.48 -14.92
CA ASP A 474 -27.14 -21.01 -14.66
C ASP A 474 -27.07 -22.28 -13.80
N LEU A 475 -27.83 -22.31 -12.70
CA LEU A 475 -28.01 -23.49 -11.84
C LEU A 475 -29.42 -24.08 -12.03
N PRO A 476 -29.61 -25.41 -12.17
CA PRO A 476 -28.60 -26.48 -12.10
C PRO A 476 -27.52 -26.41 -13.19
N GLY A 477 -26.28 -26.74 -12.84
CA GLY A 477 -25.15 -26.60 -13.76
C GLY A 477 -23.79 -26.85 -13.11
N LYS A 478 -22.74 -26.81 -13.94
CA LYS A 478 -21.33 -26.95 -13.56
C LYS A 478 -20.65 -25.58 -13.48
N ILE A 479 -19.80 -25.39 -12.48
CA ILE A 479 -18.97 -24.20 -12.27
C ILE A 479 -17.51 -24.67 -12.22
N GLU A 480 -16.66 -24.22 -13.15
CA GLU A 480 -15.22 -24.48 -13.05
C GLU A 480 -14.63 -23.57 -11.95
N ALA A 481 -13.72 -24.09 -11.12
CA ALA A 481 -13.22 -23.37 -9.95
C ALA A 481 -12.40 -22.12 -10.35
N GLU A 482 -11.66 -22.19 -11.45
CA GLU A 482 -10.83 -21.12 -11.99
C GLU A 482 -11.62 -19.97 -12.64
N ASN A 483 -12.93 -20.15 -12.83
CA ASN A 483 -13.83 -19.19 -13.50
C ASN A 483 -14.55 -18.27 -12.50
N PHE A 484 -13.84 -17.78 -11.49
CA PHE A 484 -14.37 -16.80 -10.52
C PHE A 484 -14.54 -15.42 -11.16
N ASP A 485 -15.45 -14.62 -10.60
CA ASP A 485 -15.87 -13.33 -11.13
C ASP A 485 -14.71 -12.33 -11.29
N ILE A 486 -14.86 -11.40 -12.23
CA ILE A 486 -13.92 -10.29 -12.43
C ILE A 486 -14.21 -9.23 -11.36
N PRO A 487 -13.20 -8.79 -10.59
CA PRO A 487 -13.41 -7.82 -9.53
C PRO A 487 -13.85 -6.47 -10.10
N GLY A 488 -14.80 -5.85 -9.42
CA GLY A 488 -15.21 -4.48 -9.68
C GLY A 488 -14.34 -3.46 -8.94
N THR A 489 -14.68 -2.18 -9.05
CA THR A 489 -14.03 -1.11 -8.26
C THR A 489 -14.95 -0.61 -7.16
N GLY A 490 -14.45 -0.46 -5.93
CA GLY A 490 -15.23 0.07 -4.80
C GLY A 490 -15.36 -0.92 -3.62
N LYS A 491 -16.04 -0.48 -2.56
CA LYS A 491 -16.28 -1.30 -1.35
C LYS A 491 -17.14 -2.53 -1.73
N GLU A 492 -16.78 -3.71 -1.23
CA GLU A 492 -17.48 -4.99 -1.48
C GLU A 492 -17.39 -5.54 -2.92
N ASN A 493 -16.43 -5.05 -3.75
CA ASN A 493 -16.24 -5.51 -5.13
C ASN A 493 -15.04 -6.44 -5.38
N LYS A 494 -14.37 -6.90 -4.32
CA LYS A 494 -13.41 -8.02 -4.43
C LYS A 494 -14.19 -9.31 -4.71
N THR A 495 -13.70 -10.11 -5.65
CA THR A 495 -14.28 -11.41 -6.02
C THR A 495 -13.38 -12.60 -5.69
N TYR A 496 -12.19 -12.32 -5.16
CA TYR A 496 -11.25 -13.31 -4.65
C TYR A 496 -10.37 -12.69 -3.55
N ASN A 497 -9.74 -13.54 -2.75
CA ASN A 497 -8.68 -13.18 -1.81
C ASN A 497 -7.59 -14.24 -1.83
N GLU A 498 -6.37 -13.79 -2.10
CA GLU A 498 -5.14 -14.56 -2.09
C GLU A 498 -4.28 -14.10 -0.91
N ASN A 499 -3.75 -15.03 -0.13
CA ASN A 499 -2.94 -14.75 1.06
C ASN A 499 -1.44 -14.94 0.79
N ASP A 500 -1.06 -15.59 -0.31
CA ASP A 500 0.32 -15.70 -0.76
C ASP A 500 0.74 -14.53 -1.67
N SER A 501 2.03 -14.22 -1.64
CA SER A 501 2.68 -13.26 -2.55
C SER A 501 3.41 -13.93 -3.71
N GLU A 502 3.60 -15.25 -3.67
CA GLU A 502 4.17 -16.04 -4.75
C GLU A 502 3.06 -16.61 -5.64
N ASP A 503 3.19 -16.46 -6.96
CA ASP A 503 2.33 -17.14 -7.94
C ASP A 503 2.97 -18.49 -8.26
N HIS A 504 2.38 -19.55 -7.70
CA HIS A 504 2.72 -20.94 -7.94
C HIS A 504 2.03 -21.50 -9.20
N GLY A 505 1.16 -20.72 -9.85
CA GLY A 505 0.47 -21.06 -11.09
C GLY A 505 1.39 -21.05 -12.31
N GLU A 506 1.47 -22.16 -13.04
CA GLU A 506 2.20 -22.21 -14.31
C GLU A 506 1.35 -21.75 -15.52
N THR A 507 0.46 -20.76 -15.36
CA THR A 507 -0.49 -20.34 -16.41
C THR A 507 -0.84 -18.86 -16.41
N ASN A 508 -1.22 -18.33 -17.58
CA ASN A 508 -1.76 -16.96 -17.72
C ASN A 508 -3.31 -16.95 -17.76
N TYR A 509 -3.98 -17.98 -17.25
CA TYR A 509 -5.43 -18.13 -17.41
C TYR A 509 -6.21 -16.98 -16.74
N ARG A 510 -5.73 -16.53 -15.56
CA ARG A 510 -6.24 -15.36 -14.82
C ARG A 510 -5.07 -14.43 -14.47
N GLU A 511 -4.38 -13.91 -15.48
CA GLU A 511 -3.22 -13.03 -15.27
C GLU A 511 -3.56 -11.81 -14.39
N GLY A 512 -2.75 -11.56 -13.36
CA GLY A 512 -2.89 -10.42 -12.45
C GLY A 512 -3.78 -10.67 -11.23
N THR A 513 -4.35 -11.87 -11.04
CA THR A 513 -5.17 -12.18 -9.86
C THR A 513 -4.38 -12.70 -8.67
N GLY A 514 -3.20 -13.29 -8.87
CA GLY A 514 -2.42 -13.94 -7.80
C GLY A 514 -2.94 -15.32 -7.37
N VAL A 515 -4.21 -15.63 -7.63
CA VAL A 515 -4.78 -16.98 -7.41
C VAL A 515 -4.01 -18.05 -8.19
N ASP A 516 -3.55 -19.07 -7.46
CA ASP A 516 -2.75 -20.18 -8.00
C ASP A 516 -3.57 -21.11 -8.90
N ILE A 517 -3.42 -20.91 -10.22
CA ILE A 517 -4.08 -21.72 -11.24
C ILE A 517 -3.04 -22.43 -12.09
N TYR A 518 -3.18 -23.74 -12.17
CA TYR A 518 -2.30 -24.55 -13.00
C TYR A 518 -3.06 -25.56 -13.85
N LYS A 519 -2.41 -25.92 -14.96
CA LYS A 519 -3.02 -26.73 -16.01
C LYS A 519 -2.81 -28.22 -15.74
N LYS A 520 -3.89 -28.99 -15.74
CA LYS A 520 -3.88 -30.47 -15.66
C LYS A 520 -4.32 -31.08 -17.00
N ALA A 521 -4.42 -32.40 -17.07
CA ALA A 521 -4.81 -33.13 -18.27
C ALA A 521 -6.26 -32.84 -18.71
N THR A 522 -7.15 -32.54 -17.77
CA THR A 522 -8.60 -32.36 -17.98
C THR A 522 -9.04 -30.89 -18.07
N GLY A 523 -8.17 -29.93 -17.76
CA GLY A 523 -8.54 -28.52 -17.69
C GLY A 523 -7.55 -27.69 -16.87
N TYR A 524 -8.05 -26.61 -16.29
CA TYR A 524 -7.37 -25.85 -15.25
C TYR A 524 -7.98 -26.18 -13.91
N ILE A 525 -7.21 -26.01 -12.85
CA ILE A 525 -7.66 -26.24 -11.48
C ILE A 525 -7.11 -25.12 -10.60
N VAL A 526 -7.76 -24.89 -9.47
CA VAL A 526 -7.25 -24.02 -8.39
C VAL A 526 -6.57 -24.92 -7.36
N GLY A 527 -5.33 -24.61 -6.99
CA GLY A 527 -4.60 -25.35 -5.96
C GLY A 527 -3.69 -24.44 -5.14
N TYR A 528 -2.73 -25.01 -4.40
CA TYR A 528 -1.82 -24.29 -3.48
C TYR A 528 -2.49 -23.40 -2.41
N ASN A 529 -3.81 -23.49 -2.32
CA ASN A 529 -4.64 -22.61 -1.54
C ASN A 529 -4.48 -22.81 -0.02
N GLN A 530 -4.69 -21.75 0.76
CA GLN A 530 -4.54 -21.72 2.22
C GLN A 530 -5.83 -21.31 2.93
N ALA A 531 -5.99 -21.73 4.18
CA ALA A 531 -7.15 -21.37 4.99
C ALA A 531 -7.34 -19.84 5.06
N GLY A 532 -8.56 -19.40 4.80
CA GLY A 532 -8.94 -17.99 4.73
C GLY A 532 -8.96 -17.40 3.32
N GLU A 533 -8.44 -18.09 2.31
CA GLU A 533 -8.64 -17.72 0.90
C GLU A 533 -10.06 -18.04 0.43
N TRP A 534 -10.52 -17.29 -0.56
CA TRP A 534 -11.87 -17.45 -1.09
C TRP A 534 -12.00 -16.94 -2.52
N LEU A 535 -12.98 -17.50 -3.24
CA LEU A 535 -13.36 -17.18 -4.62
C LEU A 535 -14.89 -17.00 -4.72
N GLU A 536 -15.35 -16.05 -5.52
CA GLU A 536 -16.77 -15.74 -5.72
C GLU A 536 -17.23 -15.91 -7.17
N TYR A 537 -18.47 -16.38 -7.33
CA TYR A 537 -19.11 -16.67 -8.60
C TYR A 537 -20.52 -16.08 -8.62
N THR A 538 -20.86 -15.38 -9.70
CA THR A 538 -22.23 -14.95 -9.95
C THR A 538 -23.02 -16.10 -10.59
N VAL A 539 -24.04 -16.59 -9.90
CA VAL A 539 -24.88 -17.71 -10.32
C VAL A 539 -26.34 -17.29 -10.48
N ASN A 540 -27.05 -17.90 -11.42
CA ASN A 540 -28.48 -17.70 -11.64
C ASN A 540 -29.25 -19.00 -11.42
N VAL A 541 -29.88 -19.13 -10.26
CA VAL A 541 -30.67 -20.30 -9.89
C VAL A 541 -32.03 -20.21 -10.59
N LYS A 542 -32.27 -21.11 -11.54
CA LYS A 542 -33.49 -21.10 -12.37
C LYS A 542 -34.77 -21.29 -11.57
N GLU A 543 -34.72 -22.14 -10.54
CA GLU A 543 -35.88 -22.48 -9.73
C GLU A 543 -35.47 -22.71 -8.27
N ALA A 544 -36.22 -22.13 -7.34
CA ALA A 544 -35.99 -22.34 -5.91
C ALA A 544 -36.29 -23.80 -5.53
N GLY A 545 -35.54 -24.35 -4.58
CA GLY A 545 -35.81 -25.69 -4.05
C GLY A 545 -34.56 -26.37 -3.51
N ASP A 546 -34.69 -27.68 -3.30
CA ASP A 546 -33.58 -28.52 -2.87
C ASP A 546 -32.68 -28.87 -4.06
N TYR A 547 -31.37 -28.83 -3.83
CA TYR A 547 -30.33 -29.20 -4.77
C TYR A 547 -29.33 -30.13 -4.09
N THR A 548 -28.67 -30.95 -4.89
CA THR A 548 -27.48 -31.68 -4.48
C THR A 548 -26.25 -30.99 -5.08
N PHE A 549 -25.38 -30.49 -4.21
CA PHE A 549 -24.07 -29.95 -4.54
C PHE A 549 -23.04 -31.08 -4.60
N PHE A 550 -22.17 -31.04 -5.61
CA PHE A 550 -21.01 -31.90 -5.77
C PHE A 550 -19.77 -31.04 -6.00
N ALA A 551 -18.61 -31.46 -5.49
CA ALA A 551 -17.31 -30.89 -5.84
C ALA A 551 -16.31 -31.98 -6.20
N ALA A 552 -15.53 -31.75 -7.27
CA ALA A 552 -14.39 -32.57 -7.64
C ALA A 552 -13.13 -31.98 -7.00
N VAL A 553 -12.56 -32.70 -6.03
CA VAL A 553 -11.46 -32.22 -5.18
C VAL A 553 -10.42 -33.31 -4.92
N ALA A 554 -9.15 -32.95 -4.81
CA ALA A 554 -8.06 -33.85 -4.42
C ALA A 554 -7.22 -33.24 -3.30
N SER A 555 -6.70 -34.05 -2.39
CA SER A 555 -5.78 -33.57 -1.35
C SER A 555 -4.86 -34.67 -0.83
N ALA A 556 -3.59 -34.32 -0.63
CA ALA A 556 -2.62 -35.14 0.13
C ALA A 556 -2.67 -34.85 1.65
N ASN A 557 -3.43 -33.83 2.08
CA ASN A 557 -3.53 -33.34 3.44
C ASN A 557 -4.88 -33.74 4.09
N ALA A 558 -4.81 -34.36 5.27
CA ALA A 558 -6.00 -34.84 5.97
C ALA A 558 -6.83 -33.72 6.63
N THR A 559 -6.30 -32.49 6.70
CA THR A 559 -6.99 -31.34 7.29
C THR A 559 -7.62 -30.42 6.26
N SER A 560 -7.53 -30.73 4.97
CA SER A 560 -8.09 -29.90 3.91
C SER A 560 -9.61 -29.82 3.97
N GLY A 561 -10.13 -28.64 3.67
CA GLY A 561 -11.58 -28.43 3.68
C GLY A 561 -11.98 -27.07 3.15
N PHE A 562 -13.24 -26.97 2.76
CA PHE A 562 -13.86 -25.74 2.29
C PHE A 562 -15.30 -25.62 2.77
N ASN A 563 -15.88 -24.44 2.63
CA ASN A 563 -17.32 -24.25 2.69
C ASN A 563 -17.83 -23.38 1.55
N MET A 564 -19.14 -23.43 1.33
CA MET A 564 -19.85 -22.54 0.42
C MET A 564 -20.79 -21.62 1.21
N THR A 565 -20.86 -20.35 0.80
CA THR A 565 -21.89 -19.41 1.25
C THR A 565 -22.63 -18.82 0.04
N LEU A 566 -23.90 -18.45 0.24
CA LEU A 566 -24.74 -17.81 -0.77
C LEU A 566 -25.21 -16.46 -0.22
N ASP A 567 -24.86 -15.37 -0.90
CA ASP A 567 -25.11 -13.99 -0.48
C ASP A 567 -24.64 -13.74 0.97
N GLY A 568 -23.47 -14.31 1.33
CA GLY A 568 -22.87 -14.22 2.66
C GLY A 568 -23.48 -15.13 3.73
N ASN A 569 -24.53 -15.89 3.40
CA ASN A 569 -25.16 -16.85 4.32
C ASN A 569 -24.60 -18.26 4.13
N GLU A 570 -24.40 -18.99 5.22
CA GLU A 570 -23.92 -20.37 5.18
C GLU A 570 -24.81 -21.27 4.29
N LEU A 571 -24.19 -22.01 3.36
CA LEU A 571 -24.91 -22.91 2.45
C LEU A 571 -24.63 -24.40 2.74
N THR A 572 -23.36 -24.78 2.91
CA THR A 572 -22.98 -26.20 3.08
C THR A 572 -22.53 -26.59 4.49
N GLY A 573 -22.12 -25.60 5.29
CA GLY A 573 -21.15 -25.80 6.38
C GLY A 573 -19.79 -26.28 5.86
N ASP A 574 -18.86 -26.58 6.75
CA ASP A 574 -17.55 -27.10 6.37
C ASP A 574 -17.65 -28.51 5.77
N ILE A 575 -17.01 -28.70 4.63
CA ILE A 575 -16.85 -29.96 3.92
C ILE A 575 -15.37 -30.35 3.98
N SER A 576 -15.08 -31.46 4.64
CA SER A 576 -13.73 -32.04 4.63
C SER A 576 -13.44 -32.66 3.27
N VAL A 577 -12.25 -32.37 2.74
CA VAL A 577 -11.73 -33.04 1.54
C VAL A 577 -11.03 -34.32 1.96
N PRO A 578 -11.50 -35.50 1.51
CA PRO A 578 -10.90 -36.75 1.93
C PRO A 578 -9.50 -36.92 1.32
N LYS A 579 -8.57 -37.40 2.15
CA LYS A 579 -7.34 -38.05 1.73
C LYS A 579 -7.62 -39.55 1.59
N ASN A 580 -7.39 -40.17 0.42
CA ASN A 580 -7.60 -41.62 0.33
C ASN A 580 -6.45 -42.41 0.98
N ASP A 581 -6.76 -43.64 1.41
CA ASP A 581 -5.82 -44.54 2.10
C ASP A 581 -4.65 -44.94 1.19
N GLY A 582 -3.46 -44.41 1.48
CA GLY A 582 -2.21 -44.70 0.77
C GLY A 582 -1.77 -43.63 -0.24
N GLU A 583 -2.48 -42.50 -0.32
CA GLU A 583 -2.17 -41.42 -1.25
C GLU A 583 -1.29 -40.32 -0.61
N GLU A 584 -0.28 -39.86 -1.34
CA GLU A 584 0.57 -38.70 -1.02
C GLU A 584 0.54 -37.65 -2.16
N ASN A 585 -0.45 -37.68 -3.05
CA ASN A 585 -0.51 -36.82 -4.25
C ASN A 585 -1.82 -35.98 -4.30
N TYR A 586 -1.86 -35.01 -5.20
CA TYR A 586 -3.00 -34.12 -5.47
C TYR A 586 -3.68 -34.45 -6.82
N ASP A 587 -3.47 -35.65 -7.38
CA ASP A 587 -3.95 -36.02 -8.72
C ASP A 587 -5.15 -37.00 -8.68
N ASP A 588 -5.40 -37.63 -7.53
CA ASP A 588 -6.49 -38.58 -7.33
C ASP A 588 -7.77 -37.88 -6.82
N TYR A 589 -8.60 -37.42 -7.76
CA TYR A 589 -9.80 -36.66 -7.43
C TYR A 589 -10.94 -37.48 -6.83
N ASN A 590 -11.58 -36.91 -5.82
CA ASN A 590 -12.74 -37.41 -5.11
C ASN A 590 -13.99 -36.58 -5.41
N LYS A 591 -15.17 -37.21 -5.28
CA LYS A 591 -16.46 -36.50 -5.24
C LYS A 591 -16.94 -36.37 -3.80
N VAL A 592 -17.05 -35.13 -3.35
CA VAL A 592 -17.78 -34.78 -2.12
C VAL A 592 -19.15 -34.23 -2.50
N GLN A 593 -20.16 -34.46 -1.64
CA GLN A 593 -21.53 -34.03 -1.91
C GLN A 593 -22.25 -33.50 -0.67
N LYS A 594 -23.22 -32.61 -0.89
CA LYS A 594 -24.09 -32.05 0.16
C LYS A 594 -25.46 -31.68 -0.41
N ASN A 595 -26.53 -31.97 0.34
CA ASN A 595 -27.85 -31.40 0.01
C ASN A 595 -27.93 -29.97 0.53
N VAL A 596 -28.40 -29.06 -0.31
CA VAL A 596 -28.54 -27.61 -0.03
C VAL A 596 -29.89 -27.12 -0.52
N THR A 597 -30.37 -26.00 0.00
CA THR A 597 -31.60 -25.34 -0.48
C THR A 597 -31.22 -24.01 -1.08
N LEU A 598 -31.61 -23.76 -2.34
CA LEU A 598 -31.29 -22.55 -3.07
C LEU A 598 -32.56 -21.71 -3.33
N PRO A 599 -32.54 -20.39 -3.08
CA PRO A 599 -33.53 -19.46 -3.62
C PRO A 599 -33.39 -19.33 -5.16
N ALA A 600 -34.46 -18.89 -5.84
CA ALA A 600 -34.41 -18.59 -7.27
C ALA A 600 -33.89 -17.16 -7.48
N GLY A 601 -33.15 -16.95 -8.58
CA GLY A 601 -32.63 -15.65 -8.96
C GLY A 601 -31.11 -15.63 -9.10
N GLU A 602 -30.57 -14.43 -9.26
CA GLU A 602 -29.13 -14.20 -9.31
C GLU A 602 -28.57 -14.03 -7.89
N HIS A 603 -27.46 -14.71 -7.61
CA HIS A 603 -26.85 -14.80 -6.30
C HIS A 603 -25.32 -14.81 -6.41
N ILE A 604 -24.65 -14.41 -5.34
CA ILE A 604 -23.19 -14.57 -5.19
C ILE A 604 -22.91 -15.83 -4.38
N LEU A 605 -22.29 -16.80 -5.05
CA LEU A 605 -21.80 -18.02 -4.43
C LEU A 605 -20.32 -17.82 -4.07
N ARG A 606 -19.94 -18.01 -2.81
CA ARG A 606 -18.54 -17.96 -2.36
C ARG A 606 -18.05 -19.35 -1.97
N PHE A 607 -16.91 -19.75 -2.53
CA PHE A 607 -16.08 -20.84 -2.06
C PHE A 607 -15.04 -20.27 -1.08
N THR A 608 -14.92 -20.84 0.12
CA THR A 608 -13.92 -20.43 1.12
C THR A 608 -13.13 -21.62 1.59
N VAL A 609 -11.81 -21.50 1.58
CA VAL A 609 -10.88 -22.50 2.11
C VAL A 609 -10.88 -22.42 3.63
N VAL A 610 -11.14 -23.53 4.31
CA VAL A 610 -11.09 -23.62 5.78
C VAL A 610 -9.98 -24.54 6.29
N GLY A 611 -9.36 -25.32 5.40
CA GLY A 611 -8.18 -26.12 5.69
C GLY A 611 -7.26 -26.20 4.48
N ASP A 612 -5.97 -26.03 4.74
CA ASP A 612 -4.93 -25.80 3.73
C ASP A 612 -4.79 -26.93 2.70
N TRP A 613 -4.42 -26.53 1.48
CA TRP A 613 -3.88 -27.32 0.37
C TRP A 613 -4.81 -28.39 -0.20
N MET A 614 -5.48 -28.08 -1.30
CA MET A 614 -6.26 -29.04 -2.10
C MET A 614 -6.27 -28.62 -3.56
N ASP A 615 -6.41 -29.57 -4.48
CA ASP A 615 -6.75 -29.21 -5.85
C ASP A 615 -8.27 -29.23 -6.01
N VAL A 616 -8.82 -28.16 -6.60
CA VAL A 616 -10.25 -28.00 -6.87
C VAL A 616 -10.44 -27.83 -8.37
N ASP A 617 -11.18 -28.75 -8.99
CA ASP A 617 -11.46 -28.74 -10.42
C ASP A 617 -12.78 -28.01 -10.69
N TYR A 618 -13.90 -28.56 -10.22
CA TYR A 618 -15.21 -27.96 -10.45
C TYR A 618 -16.25 -28.28 -9.38
N PHE A 619 -17.31 -27.48 -9.37
CA PHE A 619 -18.53 -27.66 -8.60
C PHE A 619 -19.70 -28.00 -9.51
N THR A 620 -20.71 -28.71 -9.00
CA THR A 620 -21.93 -29.01 -9.76
C THR A 620 -23.14 -28.98 -8.84
N PHE A 621 -24.19 -28.26 -9.25
CA PHE A 621 -25.48 -28.26 -8.57
C PHE A 621 -26.51 -28.98 -9.42
N VAL A 622 -27.20 -29.95 -8.82
CA VAL A 622 -28.24 -30.74 -9.48
C VAL A 622 -29.55 -30.53 -8.74
N LYS A 623 -30.64 -30.26 -9.46
CA LYS A 623 -31.95 -30.08 -8.83
C LYS A 623 -32.42 -31.38 -8.18
N GLY A 624 -32.98 -31.26 -6.98
CA GLY A 624 -33.48 -32.36 -6.19
C GLY A 624 -32.54 -32.75 -5.07
N LYS A 625 -33.13 -33.22 -3.98
CA LYS A 625 -32.40 -33.85 -2.88
C LYS A 625 -31.92 -35.23 -3.29
N ASP A 626 -30.68 -35.57 -2.93
CA ASP A 626 -30.04 -36.86 -3.24
C ASP A 626 -30.04 -37.18 -4.75
N ALA A 627 -29.89 -36.13 -5.57
CA ALA A 627 -29.83 -36.25 -7.02
C ALA A 627 -28.56 -37.02 -7.45
N THR A 628 -28.61 -37.65 -8.63
CA THR A 628 -27.45 -38.36 -9.18
C THR A 628 -26.45 -37.37 -9.79
N ASP A 629 -25.15 -37.57 -9.55
CA ASP A 629 -24.08 -36.76 -10.14
C ASP A 629 -24.07 -36.91 -11.67
N PRO A 630 -24.25 -35.84 -12.45
CA PRO A 630 -24.19 -35.88 -13.90
C PRO A 630 -22.75 -35.96 -14.43
N GLU A 631 -21.75 -35.66 -13.61
CA GLU A 631 -20.34 -35.56 -14.00
C GLU A 631 -19.44 -36.42 -13.10
N PRO A 632 -19.60 -37.77 -13.11
CA PRO A 632 -18.81 -38.66 -12.26
C PRO A 632 -17.33 -38.64 -12.68
N ILE A 633 -16.44 -38.60 -11.69
CA ILE A 633 -14.99 -38.62 -11.92
C ILE A 633 -14.60 -40.04 -12.37
N GLY A 634 -14.07 -40.14 -13.59
CA GLY A 634 -13.78 -41.40 -14.26
C GLY A 634 -14.91 -41.83 -15.20
N GLY A 635 -14.76 -41.50 -16.49
CA GLY A 635 -15.71 -41.87 -17.53
C GLY A 635 -15.94 -43.39 -17.63
N ASP A 636 -17.21 -43.77 -17.59
CA ASP A 636 -17.80 -45.03 -18.09
C ASP A 636 -16.95 -46.32 -17.99
N THR A 637 -17.08 -47.04 -16.87
CA THR A 637 -17.01 -48.50 -16.90
C THR A 637 -18.37 -49.12 -16.60
N SER A 638 -19.37 -48.80 -17.42
CA SER A 638 -20.52 -49.68 -17.60
C SER A 638 -20.13 -50.94 -18.40
N THR A 639 -19.15 -51.70 -17.92
CA THR A 639 -19.33 -53.15 -18.01
C THR A 639 -20.20 -53.54 -16.85
N THR A 640 -21.51 -53.60 -17.11
CA THR A 640 -22.50 -54.23 -16.25
C THR A 640 -22.09 -55.68 -16.01
N PHE A 641 -21.27 -55.92 -15.00
CA PHE A 641 -21.19 -57.24 -14.38
C PHE A 641 -22.13 -57.20 -13.19
N VAL A 642 -23.22 -57.94 -13.31
CA VAL A 642 -24.15 -58.23 -12.23
C VAL A 642 -23.34 -58.49 -10.95
N ASN A 643 -23.43 -57.58 -9.99
CA ASN A 643 -23.02 -57.84 -8.61
C ASN A 643 -23.97 -58.91 -8.06
N ALA A 644 -23.74 -60.18 -8.41
CA ALA A 644 -24.25 -61.27 -7.62
C ALA A 644 -23.58 -61.12 -6.26
N LYS A 645 -24.36 -60.77 -5.23
CA LYS A 645 -23.92 -60.73 -3.83
C LYS A 645 -23.25 -62.07 -3.50
N PHE A 646 -21.93 -62.14 -3.62
CA PHE A 646 -21.19 -63.32 -3.25
C PHE A 646 -21.06 -63.31 -1.72
N GLN A 647 -21.89 -64.09 -1.04
CA GLN A 647 -21.70 -64.38 0.38
C GLN A 647 -20.78 -65.60 0.50
N MET A 648 -19.62 -65.43 1.14
CA MET A 648 -18.82 -66.59 1.57
C MET A 648 -19.65 -67.40 2.56
N SER A 649 -19.74 -68.71 2.35
CA SER A 649 -20.31 -69.62 3.34
C SER A 649 -19.42 -69.65 4.59
N ASN A 650 -20.02 -69.84 5.76
CA ASN A 650 -19.27 -70.09 7.01
C ASN A 650 -18.61 -71.49 7.06
N GLU A 651 -18.58 -72.20 5.93
CA GLU A 651 -17.95 -73.50 5.74
C GLU A 651 -16.79 -73.37 4.73
N SER A 652 -15.72 -74.14 4.95
CA SER A 652 -14.50 -74.09 4.13
C SER A 652 -14.75 -74.56 2.70
N MET A 653 -14.50 -73.69 1.71
CA MET A 653 -14.67 -73.99 0.28
C MET A 653 -13.38 -73.78 -0.52
N GLU A 654 -13.33 -74.37 -1.71
CA GLU A 654 -12.21 -74.20 -2.64
C GLU A 654 -12.41 -72.99 -3.58
N TYR A 655 -11.37 -72.18 -3.69
CA TYR A 655 -11.29 -70.98 -4.52
C TYR A 655 -10.11 -71.09 -5.47
N ARG A 656 -10.39 -71.02 -6.78
CA ARG A 656 -9.39 -70.91 -7.83
C ARG A 656 -8.95 -69.45 -7.96
N ILE A 657 -7.66 -69.19 -7.81
CA ILE A 657 -7.06 -67.85 -7.84
C ILE A 657 -6.51 -67.58 -9.23
N PHE A 658 -6.80 -66.38 -9.76
CA PHE A 658 -6.32 -65.89 -11.04
C PHE A 658 -5.71 -64.50 -10.88
N ASP A 659 -4.72 -64.15 -11.69
CA ASP A 659 -4.29 -62.76 -11.83
C ASP A 659 -5.33 -61.91 -12.60
N MET A 660 -5.14 -60.60 -12.64
CA MET A 660 -6.05 -59.68 -13.36
C MET A 660 -6.02 -59.84 -14.89
N GLY A 661 -5.00 -60.53 -15.44
CA GLY A 661 -4.94 -60.93 -16.84
C GLY A 661 -5.71 -62.24 -17.11
N GLY A 662 -6.22 -62.91 -16.08
CA GLY A 662 -6.97 -64.16 -16.17
C GLY A 662 -6.12 -65.43 -16.09
N SER A 663 -4.82 -65.34 -15.79
CA SER A 663 -3.93 -66.50 -15.63
C SER A 663 -4.20 -67.21 -14.30
N TYR A 664 -4.36 -68.53 -14.33
CA TYR A 664 -4.62 -69.33 -13.14
C TYR A 664 -3.34 -69.52 -12.31
N LEU A 665 -3.42 -69.22 -11.00
CA LEU A 665 -2.28 -69.25 -10.07
C LEU A 665 -2.33 -70.45 -9.11
N GLY A 666 -3.51 -71.01 -8.85
CA GLY A 666 -3.68 -72.17 -7.96
C GLY A 666 -5.02 -72.17 -7.22
N THR A 667 -5.24 -73.14 -6.35
CA THR A 667 -6.47 -73.26 -5.54
C THR A 667 -6.17 -73.07 -4.06
N VAL A 668 -6.98 -72.27 -3.38
CA VAL A 668 -6.96 -72.04 -1.93
C VAL A 668 -8.24 -72.58 -1.33
N ARG A 669 -8.15 -73.29 -0.20
CA ARG A 669 -9.31 -73.71 0.58
C ARG A 669 -9.46 -72.77 1.77
N ALA A 670 -10.60 -72.08 1.88
CA ALA A 670 -10.81 -71.03 2.87
C ALA A 670 -12.27 -70.99 3.35
N ALA A 671 -12.47 -70.75 4.64
CA ALA A 671 -13.80 -70.48 5.22
C ALA A 671 -14.08 -68.98 5.40
N GLY A 672 -13.07 -68.12 5.22
CA GLY A 672 -13.19 -66.67 5.37
C GLY A 672 -12.18 -65.87 4.56
N MET A 673 -12.41 -64.56 4.47
CA MET A 673 -11.62 -63.67 3.60
C MET A 673 -10.14 -63.58 4.00
N GLN A 674 -9.85 -63.72 5.29
CA GLN A 674 -8.49 -63.66 5.81
C GLN A 674 -7.66 -64.87 5.36
N GLU A 675 -8.21 -66.08 5.49
CA GLU A 675 -7.58 -67.32 5.01
C GLU A 675 -7.42 -67.31 3.49
N LEU A 676 -8.44 -66.82 2.77
CA LEU A 676 -8.42 -66.73 1.32
C LEU A 676 -7.31 -65.78 0.83
N ARG A 677 -7.13 -64.62 1.48
CA ARG A 677 -6.06 -63.67 1.16
C ARG A 677 -4.69 -64.22 1.51
N ALA A 678 -4.53 -64.89 2.65
CA ALA A 678 -3.27 -65.49 3.05
C ALA A 678 -2.84 -66.60 2.07
N GLY A 679 -3.73 -67.52 1.73
CA GLY A 679 -3.43 -68.56 0.75
C GLY A 679 -3.19 -68.02 -0.66
N ALA A 680 -3.89 -66.94 -1.04
CA ALA A 680 -3.63 -66.28 -2.32
C ALA A 680 -2.27 -65.55 -2.34
N ALA A 681 -1.82 -65.02 -1.21
CA ALA A 681 -0.50 -64.41 -1.06
C ALA A 681 0.62 -65.43 -1.29
N ASP A 682 0.48 -66.63 -0.71
CA ASP A 682 1.44 -67.73 -0.89
C ASP A 682 1.53 -68.18 -2.37
N LEU A 683 0.40 -68.18 -3.08
CA LEU A 683 0.36 -68.53 -4.51
C LEU A 683 0.90 -67.42 -5.42
N ALA A 684 0.53 -66.16 -5.15
CA ALA A 684 0.84 -65.03 -6.01
C ALA A 684 2.28 -64.53 -5.87
N LYS A 685 2.88 -64.67 -4.68
CA LYS A 685 4.25 -64.22 -4.33
C LYS A 685 4.55 -62.74 -4.59
N ARG A 686 3.52 -61.92 -4.84
CA ARG A 686 3.58 -60.46 -5.02
C ARG A 686 2.28 -59.80 -4.55
N GLY A 687 2.36 -58.57 -4.05
CA GLY A 687 1.20 -57.75 -3.76
C GLY A 687 0.46 -57.32 -5.03
N GLY A 688 -0.87 -57.23 -4.98
CA GLY A 688 -1.69 -56.85 -6.13
C GLY A 688 -3.16 -57.27 -6.01
N MET A 689 -3.93 -56.99 -7.07
CA MET A 689 -5.31 -57.45 -7.20
C MET A 689 -5.38 -58.81 -7.88
N PHE A 690 -6.27 -59.68 -7.40
CA PHE A 690 -6.48 -61.04 -7.93
C PHE A 690 -7.97 -61.38 -7.96
N ILE A 691 -8.33 -62.40 -8.74
CA ILE A 691 -9.70 -62.91 -8.83
C ILE A 691 -9.76 -64.29 -8.18
N ALA A 692 -10.59 -64.46 -7.15
CA ALA A 692 -10.89 -65.75 -6.55
C ALA A 692 -12.25 -66.26 -7.05
N LYS A 693 -12.30 -67.48 -7.60
CA LYS A 693 -13.53 -68.10 -8.13
C LYS A 693 -13.84 -69.41 -7.41
N SER A 694 -15.07 -69.56 -6.93
CA SER A 694 -15.62 -70.82 -6.44
C SER A 694 -16.87 -71.21 -7.25
N ALA A 695 -17.48 -72.34 -6.92
CA ALA A 695 -18.77 -72.73 -7.51
C ALA A 695 -19.90 -71.73 -7.20
N ALA A 696 -19.77 -70.95 -6.13
CA ALA A 696 -20.78 -69.97 -5.72
C ALA A 696 -20.62 -68.60 -6.42
N GLY A 697 -19.54 -68.39 -7.19
CA GLY A 697 -19.26 -67.12 -7.87
C GLY A 697 -17.80 -66.67 -7.78
N ALA A 698 -17.54 -65.44 -8.19
CA ALA A 698 -16.20 -64.86 -8.27
C ALA A 698 -16.13 -63.54 -7.49
N LEU A 699 -14.98 -63.25 -6.88
CA LEU A 699 -14.74 -62.00 -6.19
C LEU A 699 -13.30 -61.51 -6.41
N ARG A 700 -13.10 -60.19 -6.32
CA ARG A 700 -11.77 -59.57 -6.35
C ARG A 700 -11.19 -59.54 -4.95
N ILE A 701 -9.95 -59.99 -4.79
CA ILE A 701 -9.20 -59.90 -3.54
C ILE A 701 -7.95 -59.06 -3.76
N ARG A 702 -7.69 -58.15 -2.81
CA ARG A 702 -6.41 -57.46 -2.71
C ARG A 702 -5.50 -58.30 -1.82
N VAL A 703 -4.34 -58.65 -2.34
CA VAL A 703 -3.26 -59.28 -1.59
C VAL A 703 -2.22 -58.22 -1.30
N THR A 704 -1.91 -58.03 -0.03
CA THR A 704 -0.78 -57.23 0.46
C THR A 704 0.31 -58.19 0.88
N GLN A 705 1.55 -57.96 0.46
CA GLN A 705 2.69 -58.75 0.93
C GLN A 705 3.31 -58.11 2.16
#